data_AF-A0A8D5FRY3-F1
#
_entry.id   AF-A0A8D5FRY3-F1
#
_cell.length_a   1.000
_cell.length_b   1.000
_cell.length_c   1.000
_cell.angle_alpha   90.00
_cell.angle_beta   90.00
_cell.angle_gamma   90.00
#
_symmetry.space_group_name_H-M   'P 1'
#
loop_
_entity.id
_entity.type
_entity.pdbx_description
1 polymer ?
#
loop_
_entity_poly.entity_id
_entity_poly.type
_entity_poly.pdbx_seq_one_letter_code
_entity_poly.pdbx_strand_id
1 'polypeptide(L)'
;MDPIKRIDKILEAIQIRVQDEVASLLGVDFLLEDIEKQPATKEEVFDSLVGKQICAKMELVGEVEGDGALLMGIKDAIRLGGTLIMLPASELDEVISREEYSEEIEDSYGEIANIIAGSFTKDFEEMYPKSFRFVRKEQEKLVPVKVDIQSDEPVKNEIFYQVAFPMILDGTPMGKMVMLMPAASFGLHWEDKEVSVVDTDPVEQNSAGEQKNDEEIETESETKESAETLKPNFNVEKHKKRIDRLLTVCQEKMSSELGALLGVEITLSDLDNSFVSKEDFFFDHASGKQVLADMDVVGELEDRSFFSISLKDAIYLGGLLIMLPPSELESVVSEEEFGEEAQDAYGEVANIVSGVYTSVFEEQYTKNLRFIRKGLQQVVPMKVDPQSDEPVPDVPYYLSSMTLNIEGKSYGKVHMLFPVDMLQLSTFGQTQDQVVEGVKPEITPENENREASPAPQEKKADFNIERHRKRVDKLLGLCQEKMADEVGALLGVDVQLLDQENRIVSKEDFFFEEVSGKQVIADMEVVGEIEDKSYLVISQKDAIRIGGTLIMLPENELQSSIEDGDFSEDIEDSYGEIANIISGVYTAVFEEGYTRQIRFIKQELRQVLPMKVDPESEEPFPDQEYYVSSMKLVLAGNEAGKVHMVFPSTMLQLDGLGAKEQEKETGTEPSGPSVSPGSGGKNGRVAVAADDGRRPVDILLIGDDMAEIEKLQNVLSKRGFEIRILSFKDEVHNYIPGELKAVYLVMQEINEQGFGVAIKVSSSCSLPLIAAAPGWTKTKVIKAVKYGIRDILLTPATTEDIEENISNNLLKMAA
;
A
#
# COMPACT_ATOMS: atom_id res chain seq x y z
N MET A 1 35.69 10.55 -37.61
CA MET A 1 35.42 9.74 -36.41
C MET A 1 34.39 10.51 -35.62
N ASP A 2 33.30 9.86 -35.24
CA ASP A 2 32.29 10.43 -34.36
C ASP A 2 32.97 11.00 -33.09
N PRO A 3 32.77 12.28 -32.73
CA PRO A 3 33.41 12.91 -31.57
C PRO A 3 33.24 12.10 -30.28
N ILE A 4 32.06 11.51 -30.06
CA ILE A 4 31.76 10.69 -28.88
C ILE A 4 32.63 9.43 -28.87
N LYS A 5 32.66 8.67 -29.97
CA LYS A 5 33.49 7.44 -30.07
C LYS A 5 34.97 7.69 -29.89
N ARG A 6 35.46 8.90 -30.22
CA ARG A 6 36.85 9.28 -29.93
C ARG A 6 37.03 9.48 -28.43
N ILE A 7 36.18 10.28 -27.79
CA ILE A 7 36.24 10.54 -26.35
C ILE A 7 36.12 9.24 -25.57
N ASP A 8 35.21 8.34 -25.96
CA ASP A 8 35.04 7.04 -25.32
C ASP A 8 36.29 6.19 -25.30
N LYS A 9 37.04 6.20 -26.41
CA LYS A 9 38.31 5.49 -26.53
C LYS A 9 39.42 6.13 -25.68
N ILE A 10 39.40 7.46 -25.52
CA ILE A 10 40.32 8.16 -24.62
C ILE A 10 39.98 7.81 -23.17
N LEU A 11 38.69 7.78 -22.81
CA LEU A 11 38.24 7.43 -21.47
C LEU A 11 38.59 5.99 -21.07
N GLU A 12 38.59 5.04 -22.01
CA GLU A 12 39.09 3.67 -21.78
C GLU A 12 40.61 3.65 -21.46
N ALA A 13 41.40 4.50 -22.12
CA ALA A 13 42.82 4.63 -21.80
C ALA A 13 43.03 5.30 -20.43
N ILE A 14 42.24 6.34 -20.14
CA ILE A 14 42.24 7.05 -18.85
C ILE A 14 41.89 6.11 -17.72
N GLN A 15 40.91 5.22 -17.88
CA GLN A 15 40.54 4.24 -16.87
C GLN A 15 41.76 3.41 -16.44
N ILE A 16 42.50 2.86 -17.41
CA ILE A 16 43.69 2.04 -17.15
C ILE A 16 44.77 2.90 -16.48
N ARG A 17 45.00 4.11 -16.97
CA ARG A 17 46.04 5.00 -16.42
C ARG A 17 45.73 5.46 -15.00
N VAL A 18 44.50 5.88 -14.73
CA VAL A 18 44.07 6.27 -13.38
C VAL A 18 44.20 5.09 -12.44
N GLN A 19 43.80 3.89 -12.88
CA GLN A 19 43.95 2.67 -12.09
C GLN A 19 45.43 2.44 -11.70
N ASP A 20 46.34 2.47 -12.67
CA ASP A 20 47.77 2.25 -12.45
C ASP A 20 48.42 3.35 -11.59
N GLU A 21 48.13 4.62 -11.87
CA GLU A 21 48.73 5.76 -11.17
C GLU A 21 48.20 5.88 -9.73
N VAL A 22 46.90 5.67 -9.49
CA VAL A 22 46.31 5.69 -8.14
C VAL A 22 46.73 4.46 -7.33
N ALA A 23 46.72 3.26 -7.92
CA ALA A 23 47.22 2.05 -7.25
C ALA A 23 48.70 2.20 -6.85
N SER A 24 49.53 2.74 -7.76
CA SER A 24 50.94 3.00 -7.46
C SER A 24 51.13 4.05 -6.37
N LEU A 25 50.25 5.05 -6.27
CA LEU A 25 50.32 6.09 -5.24
C LEU A 25 49.93 5.53 -3.87
N LEU A 26 48.85 4.73 -3.81
CA LEU A 26 48.34 4.16 -2.56
C LEU A 26 49.15 2.95 -2.07
N GLY A 27 49.83 2.25 -2.99
CA GLY A 27 50.56 1.01 -2.68
C GLY A 27 49.65 -0.19 -2.41
N VAL A 28 48.39 -0.14 -2.84
CA VAL A 28 47.38 -1.20 -2.72
C VAL A 28 46.65 -1.40 -4.06
N ASP A 29 45.97 -2.52 -4.20
CA ASP A 29 45.18 -2.81 -5.41
C ASP A 29 44.00 -1.83 -5.50
N PHE A 30 43.94 -1.07 -6.59
CA PHE A 30 42.82 -0.20 -6.93
C PHE A 30 42.34 -0.59 -8.32
N LEU A 31 41.03 -0.80 -8.48
CA LEU A 31 40.41 -1.23 -9.73
C LEU A 31 39.25 -0.30 -10.08
N LEU A 32 39.14 0.02 -11.36
CA LEU A 32 37.98 0.68 -11.94
C LEU A 32 37.23 -0.31 -12.82
N GLU A 33 35.95 -0.52 -12.55
CA GLU A 33 35.09 -1.42 -13.34
C GLU A 33 34.56 -0.74 -14.61
N ASP A 34 33.64 -1.40 -15.32
CA ASP A 34 33.06 -0.92 -16.58
C ASP A 34 32.52 0.51 -16.44
N ILE A 35 33.04 1.38 -17.31
CA ILE A 35 32.77 2.81 -17.33
C ILE A 35 31.35 3.10 -17.81
N GLU A 36 30.60 3.87 -17.03
CA GLU A 36 29.27 4.36 -17.41
C GLU A 36 29.40 5.77 -18.01
N LYS A 37 28.80 5.99 -19.19
CA LYS A 37 28.93 7.23 -19.96
C LYS A 37 27.56 7.72 -20.39
N GLN A 38 27.22 8.96 -20.08
CA GLN A 38 25.96 9.56 -20.52
C GLN A 38 26.03 11.08 -20.61
N PRO A 39 25.29 11.71 -21.54
CA PRO A 39 25.00 13.14 -21.42
C PRO A 39 24.09 13.36 -20.21
N ALA A 40 24.42 14.33 -19.36
CA ALA A 40 23.63 14.65 -18.17
C ALA A 40 23.57 16.17 -17.96
N THR A 41 22.41 16.70 -17.59
CA THR A 41 22.31 18.08 -17.10
C THR A 41 22.83 18.18 -15.67
N LYS A 42 23.14 19.39 -15.19
CA LYS A 42 23.48 19.63 -13.78
C LYS A 42 22.45 18.99 -12.83
N GLU A 43 21.17 19.19 -13.10
CA GLU A 43 20.07 18.59 -12.33
C GLU A 43 20.16 17.04 -12.30
N GLU A 44 20.31 16.40 -13.47
CA GLU A 44 20.38 14.94 -13.58
C GLU A 44 21.58 14.35 -12.83
N VAL A 45 22.72 15.03 -12.87
CA VAL A 45 23.93 14.61 -12.15
C VAL A 45 23.68 14.63 -10.64
N PHE A 46 23.30 15.78 -10.08
CA PHE A 46 23.13 15.91 -8.63
C PHE A 46 21.93 15.11 -8.11
N ASP A 47 20.91 14.89 -8.95
CA ASP A 47 19.81 13.96 -8.65
C ASP A 47 20.26 12.49 -8.62
N SER A 48 21.35 12.11 -9.26
CA SER A 48 21.82 10.72 -9.25
C SER A 48 22.68 10.37 -8.02
N LEU A 49 23.17 11.38 -7.30
CA LEU A 49 24.12 11.23 -6.19
C LEU A 49 23.39 11.10 -4.83
N VAL A 50 23.97 10.33 -3.91
CA VAL A 50 23.42 10.06 -2.57
C VAL A 50 24.46 10.40 -1.51
N GLY A 51 24.03 11.00 -0.40
CA GLY A 51 24.93 11.40 0.71
C GLY A 51 25.86 12.57 0.35
N LYS A 52 26.75 12.92 1.29
CA LYS A 52 27.73 14.00 1.09
C LYS A 52 28.74 13.62 0.01
N GLN A 53 29.10 14.59 -0.82
CA GLN A 53 30.11 14.43 -1.87
C GLN A 53 31.28 15.37 -1.64
N ILE A 54 32.45 14.97 -2.10
CA ILE A 54 33.59 15.86 -2.35
C ILE A 54 33.56 16.23 -3.82
N CYS A 55 33.51 17.54 -4.09
CA CYS A 55 33.60 18.10 -5.43
C CYS A 55 34.94 18.78 -5.60
N ALA A 56 35.82 18.21 -6.42
CA ALA A 56 37.03 18.87 -6.87
C ALA A 56 36.74 19.57 -8.20
N LYS A 57 36.79 20.91 -8.22
CA LYS A 57 36.54 21.70 -9.42
C LYS A 57 37.66 21.46 -10.43
N MET A 58 37.29 21.14 -11.67
CA MET A 58 38.22 20.81 -12.75
C MET A 58 38.10 21.87 -13.85
N GLU A 59 39.14 22.70 -14.02
CA GLU A 59 39.19 23.68 -15.10
C GLU A 59 39.92 23.06 -16.31
N LEU A 60 39.30 23.12 -17.49
CA LEU A 60 39.96 22.80 -18.75
C LEU A 60 40.66 24.06 -19.25
N VAL A 61 41.98 23.98 -19.45
CA VAL A 61 42.81 25.13 -19.87
C VAL A 61 43.61 24.78 -21.11
N GLY A 62 43.51 25.60 -22.17
CA GLY A 62 44.28 25.44 -23.41
C GLY A 62 43.45 25.77 -24.64
N GLU A 63 43.56 24.95 -25.69
CA GLU A 63 42.73 25.09 -26.90
C GLU A 63 41.27 24.63 -26.71
N VAL A 64 40.99 24.02 -25.56
CA VAL A 64 39.67 23.68 -25.05
C VAL A 64 39.56 24.30 -23.67
N GLU A 65 38.51 25.10 -23.46
CA GLU A 65 38.23 25.78 -22.20
C GLU A 65 36.85 25.37 -21.70
N GLY A 66 36.68 25.27 -20.39
CA GLY A 66 35.41 24.92 -19.75
C GLY A 66 35.60 24.50 -18.30
N ASP A 67 34.48 24.46 -17.57
CA ASP A 67 34.46 24.10 -16.15
C ASP A 67 33.79 22.74 -15.98
N GLY A 68 34.46 21.84 -15.27
CA GLY A 68 33.97 20.51 -14.92
C GLY A 68 34.18 20.23 -13.44
N ALA A 69 33.92 18.99 -13.03
CA ALA A 69 34.13 18.56 -11.67
C ALA A 69 34.45 17.07 -11.58
N LEU A 70 35.21 16.70 -10.57
CA LEU A 70 35.36 15.34 -10.10
C LEU A 70 34.56 15.19 -8.79
N LEU A 71 33.55 14.33 -8.80
CA LEU A 71 32.65 14.06 -7.70
C LEU A 71 32.91 12.67 -7.13
N MET A 72 32.95 12.57 -5.81
CA MET A 72 33.14 11.32 -5.08
C MET A 72 32.38 11.35 -3.76
N GLY A 73 31.82 10.22 -3.33
CA GLY A 73 31.19 10.12 -2.01
C GLY A 73 32.19 10.43 -0.89
N ILE A 74 31.76 11.13 0.16
CA ILE A 74 32.69 11.55 1.24
C ILE A 74 33.40 10.37 1.88
N LYS A 75 32.71 9.24 2.08
CA LYS A 75 33.27 8.01 2.66
C LYS A 75 34.37 7.42 1.78
N ASP A 76 34.18 7.47 0.47
CA ASP A 76 35.15 6.98 -0.51
C ASP A 76 36.38 7.90 -0.57
N ALA A 77 36.16 9.22 -0.54
CA ALA A 77 37.25 10.21 -0.49
C ALA A 77 38.07 10.07 0.81
N ILE A 78 37.42 9.88 1.96
CA ILE A 78 38.08 9.57 3.25
C ILE A 78 38.88 8.28 3.14
N ARG A 79 38.30 7.23 2.54
CA ARG A 79 38.98 5.94 2.38
C ARG A 79 40.25 6.07 1.55
N LEU A 80 40.18 6.76 0.42
CA LEU A 80 41.35 6.99 -0.45
C LEU A 80 42.40 7.88 0.23
N GLY A 81 42.00 9.03 0.79
CA GLY A 81 42.92 9.95 1.46
C GLY A 81 43.55 9.33 2.72
N GLY A 82 42.75 8.65 3.54
CA GLY A 82 43.20 7.94 4.74
C GLY A 82 44.15 6.77 4.44
N THR A 83 43.92 6.05 3.33
CA THR A 83 44.84 5.00 2.86
C THR A 83 46.19 5.61 2.45
N LEU A 84 46.17 6.76 1.76
CA LEU A 84 47.40 7.44 1.32
C LEU A 84 48.29 7.87 2.49
N ILE A 85 47.71 8.35 3.58
CA ILE A 85 48.45 8.71 4.81
C ILE A 85 48.68 7.54 5.75
N MET A 86 48.34 6.32 5.32
CA MET A 86 48.54 5.08 6.06
C MET A 86 47.83 5.05 7.42
N LEU A 87 46.60 5.57 7.49
CA LEU A 87 45.78 5.40 8.69
C LEU A 87 45.61 3.91 9.00
N PRO A 88 45.76 3.48 10.27
CA PRO A 88 45.43 2.13 10.69
C PRO A 88 44.00 1.77 10.31
N ALA A 89 43.75 0.54 9.86
CA ALA A 89 42.43 0.12 9.37
C ALA A 89 41.28 0.40 10.36
N SER A 90 41.49 0.16 11.66
CA SER A 90 40.48 0.44 12.68
C SER A 90 40.17 1.93 12.85
N GLU A 91 41.18 2.79 12.71
CA GLU A 91 41.02 4.24 12.80
C GLU A 91 40.36 4.77 11.53
N LEU A 92 40.76 4.24 10.36
CA LEU A 92 40.15 4.57 9.08
C LEU A 92 38.65 4.24 9.07
N ASP A 93 38.26 3.07 9.55
CA ASP A 93 36.85 2.69 9.64
C ASP A 93 36.06 3.60 10.60
N GLU A 94 36.66 4.02 11.72
CA GLU A 94 36.05 4.97 12.65
C GLU A 94 35.85 6.34 11.99
N VAL A 95 36.87 6.87 11.31
CA VAL A 95 36.82 8.17 10.61
C VAL A 95 35.81 8.13 9.44
N ILE A 96 35.75 7.02 8.69
CA ILE A 96 34.74 6.80 7.64
C ILE A 96 33.34 6.77 8.24
N SER A 97 33.13 6.08 9.37
CA SER A 97 31.83 6.00 10.02
C SER A 97 31.29 7.36 10.46
N ARG A 98 32.20 8.26 10.89
CA ARG A 98 31.89 9.62 11.33
C ARG A 98 31.83 10.63 10.19
N GLU A 99 32.20 10.23 8.97
CA GLU A 99 32.39 11.12 7.82
C GLU A 99 33.35 12.29 8.12
N GLU A 100 34.38 12.03 8.95
CA GLU A 100 35.33 13.04 9.40
C GLU A 100 36.41 13.31 8.35
N TYR A 101 36.09 14.22 7.41
CA TYR A 101 37.02 14.67 6.38
C TYR A 101 37.85 15.85 6.90
N SER A 102 38.96 15.53 7.58
CA SER A 102 39.92 16.47 8.18
C SER A 102 40.83 17.13 7.14
N GLU A 103 41.55 18.20 7.52
CA GLU A 103 42.49 18.89 6.62
C GLU A 103 43.58 17.95 6.06
N GLU A 104 44.08 16.99 6.85
CA GLU A 104 45.10 16.04 6.40
C GLU A 104 44.55 15.05 5.36
N ILE A 105 43.32 14.58 5.56
CA ILE A 105 42.62 13.71 4.60
C ILE A 105 42.24 14.50 3.35
N GLU A 106 41.84 15.76 3.53
CA GLU A 106 41.52 16.71 2.48
C GLU A 106 42.72 16.93 1.54
N ASP A 107 43.89 17.25 2.10
CA ASP A 107 45.13 17.43 1.34
C ASP A 107 45.51 16.15 0.60
N SER A 108 45.40 15.01 1.28
CA SER A 108 45.78 13.70 0.73
C SER A 108 44.88 13.25 -0.40
N TYR A 109 43.56 13.39 -0.25
CA TYR A 109 42.62 13.18 -1.35
C TYR A 109 42.86 14.20 -2.47
N GLY A 110 43.21 15.44 -2.13
CA GLY A 110 43.58 16.46 -3.10
C GLY A 110 44.74 16.05 -4.01
N GLU A 111 45.74 15.33 -3.47
CA GLU A 111 46.82 14.74 -4.27
C GLU A 111 46.32 13.62 -5.20
N ILE A 112 45.39 12.79 -4.74
CA ILE A 112 44.77 11.76 -5.58
C ILE A 112 43.96 12.40 -6.72
N ALA A 113 43.18 13.44 -6.42
CA ALA A 113 42.45 14.21 -7.42
C ALA A 113 43.38 14.91 -8.43
N ASN A 114 44.55 15.38 -7.99
CA ASN A 114 45.59 15.91 -8.88
C ASN A 114 46.15 14.83 -9.83
N ILE A 115 46.41 13.62 -9.33
CA ILE A 115 46.86 12.48 -10.15
C ILE A 115 45.80 12.09 -11.18
N ILE A 116 44.52 12.06 -10.79
CA ILE A 116 43.41 11.80 -11.70
C ILE A 116 43.37 12.88 -12.79
N ALA A 117 43.41 14.17 -12.43
CA ALA A 117 43.45 15.26 -13.40
C ALA A 117 44.69 15.19 -14.32
N GLY A 118 45.83 14.77 -13.79
CA GLY A 118 47.06 14.53 -14.55
C GLY A 118 46.94 13.39 -15.55
N SER A 119 46.28 12.29 -15.17
CA SER A 119 45.98 11.16 -16.05
C SER A 119 45.07 11.56 -17.20
N PHE A 120 43.97 12.28 -16.90
CA PHE A 120 43.10 12.88 -17.92
C PHE A 120 43.88 13.78 -18.87
N THR A 121 44.73 14.67 -18.33
CA THR A 121 45.56 15.58 -19.13
C THR A 121 46.45 14.81 -20.12
N LYS A 122 47.21 13.81 -19.65
CA LYS A 122 48.13 13.05 -20.50
C LYS A 122 47.41 12.37 -21.67
N ASP A 123 46.32 11.65 -21.40
CA ASP A 123 45.64 10.90 -22.45
C ASP A 123 44.90 11.82 -23.43
N PHE A 124 44.34 12.93 -22.97
CA PHE A 124 43.76 13.93 -23.88
C PHE A 124 44.84 14.64 -24.71
N GLU A 125 46.00 15.00 -24.15
CA GLU A 125 47.11 15.58 -24.94
C GLU A 125 47.66 14.60 -25.99
N GLU A 126 47.72 13.29 -25.68
CA GLU A 126 48.24 12.27 -26.60
C GLU A 126 47.24 11.89 -27.70
N MET A 127 45.94 11.86 -27.39
CA MET A 127 44.93 11.23 -28.24
C MET A 127 43.87 12.20 -28.78
N TYR A 128 43.73 13.40 -28.24
CA TYR A 128 42.77 14.40 -28.71
C TYR A 128 43.41 15.42 -29.67
N PRO A 129 42.69 15.93 -30.69
CA PRO A 129 43.30 16.82 -31.70
C PRO A 129 43.70 18.21 -31.20
N LYS A 130 43.12 18.65 -30.08
CA LYS A 130 43.37 19.96 -29.48
C LYS A 130 44.19 19.77 -28.21
N SER A 131 45.16 20.64 -27.98
CA SER A 131 46.01 20.58 -26.78
C SER A 131 45.38 21.34 -25.63
N PHE A 132 45.10 20.66 -24.52
CA PHE A 132 44.57 21.27 -23.29
C PHE A 132 44.85 20.37 -22.09
N ARG A 133 44.70 20.92 -20.90
CA ARG A 133 44.94 20.24 -19.62
C ARG A 133 43.74 20.35 -18.68
N PHE A 134 43.59 19.36 -17.81
CA PHE A 134 42.68 19.39 -16.67
C PHE A 134 43.44 19.90 -15.46
N VAL A 135 42.95 20.98 -14.85
CA VAL A 135 43.58 21.62 -13.69
C VAL A 135 42.60 21.57 -12.53
N ARG A 136 42.95 20.80 -11.49
CA ARG A 136 42.22 20.85 -10.22
C ARG A 136 42.38 22.24 -9.60
N LYS A 137 41.26 22.83 -9.17
CA LYS A 137 41.23 24.07 -8.40
C LYS A 137 41.05 23.76 -6.92
N GLU A 138 40.01 24.34 -6.33
CA GLU A 138 39.56 24.02 -4.99
C GLU A 138 38.73 22.74 -4.98
N GLN A 139 38.58 22.18 -3.79
CA GLN A 139 37.64 21.11 -3.52
C GLN A 139 36.74 21.53 -2.36
N GLU A 140 35.48 21.11 -2.42
CA GLU A 140 34.49 21.47 -1.42
C GLU A 140 33.61 20.28 -1.05
N LYS A 141 33.13 20.29 0.18
CA LYS A 141 32.10 19.37 0.65
C LYS A 141 30.75 19.89 0.18
N LEU A 142 30.00 19.05 -0.53
CA LEU A 142 28.64 19.40 -0.95
C LEU A 142 27.64 18.34 -0.56
N VAL A 143 26.40 18.77 -0.43
CA VAL A 143 25.25 17.88 -0.30
C VAL A 143 24.44 18.04 -1.59
N PRO A 144 24.32 17.01 -2.45
CA PRO A 144 23.74 17.13 -3.80
C PRO A 144 22.37 17.80 -3.82
N VAL A 145 21.52 17.46 -2.85
CA VAL A 145 20.17 18.02 -2.69
C VAL A 145 20.13 19.52 -2.35
N LYS A 146 21.21 20.07 -1.78
CA LYS A 146 21.33 21.49 -1.42
C LYS A 146 21.96 22.33 -2.54
N VAL A 147 22.35 21.70 -3.65
CA VAL A 147 22.91 22.41 -4.80
C VAL A 147 21.82 23.22 -5.49
N ASP A 148 22.04 24.52 -5.62
CA ASP A 148 21.22 25.36 -6.47
C ASP A 148 21.50 25.03 -7.95
N ILE A 149 20.52 24.41 -8.59
CA ILE A 149 20.59 23.99 -9.99
C ILE A 149 20.73 25.20 -10.93
N GLN A 150 20.21 26.36 -10.55
CA GLN A 150 20.26 27.58 -11.37
C GLN A 150 21.55 28.39 -11.15
N SER A 151 22.27 28.13 -10.07
CA SER A 151 23.57 28.76 -9.81
C SER A 151 24.66 28.23 -10.74
N ASP A 152 25.74 28.99 -10.92
CA ASP A 152 26.98 28.54 -11.58
C ASP A 152 27.87 27.70 -10.65
N GLU A 153 27.49 27.52 -9.38
CA GLU A 153 28.22 26.72 -8.39
C GLU A 153 27.47 25.41 -8.05
N PRO A 154 28.18 24.30 -7.79
CA PRO A 154 29.65 24.14 -7.84
C PRO A 154 30.21 24.05 -9.28
N VAL A 155 29.31 23.78 -10.25
CA VAL A 155 29.57 23.78 -11.70
C VAL A 155 28.47 24.57 -12.40
N LYS A 156 28.78 25.11 -13.59
CA LYS A 156 27.84 25.84 -14.42
C LYS A 156 26.61 25.00 -14.77
N ASN A 157 25.47 25.66 -14.93
CA ASN A 157 24.28 24.98 -15.42
C ASN A 157 24.40 24.75 -16.93
N GLU A 158 25.08 23.69 -17.32
CA GLU A 158 25.24 23.26 -18.71
C GLU A 158 25.08 21.73 -18.86
N ILE A 159 25.16 21.23 -20.08
CA ILE A 159 25.17 19.78 -20.36
C ILE A 159 26.59 19.25 -20.15
N PHE A 160 26.71 18.20 -19.36
CA PHE A 160 27.96 17.49 -19.14
C PHE A 160 27.95 16.15 -19.88
N TYR A 161 29.12 15.74 -20.37
CA TYR A 161 29.41 14.34 -20.61
C TYR A 161 29.86 13.73 -19.30
N GLN A 162 28.92 13.08 -18.60
CA GLN A 162 29.14 12.42 -17.32
C GLN A 162 29.80 11.07 -17.55
N VAL A 163 30.87 10.83 -16.80
CA VAL A 163 31.61 9.57 -16.82
C VAL A 163 31.70 9.05 -15.40
N ALA A 164 31.14 7.88 -15.13
CA ALA A 164 31.17 7.26 -13.81
C ALA A 164 31.98 5.96 -13.83
N PHE A 165 32.89 5.82 -12.86
CA PHE A 165 33.75 4.66 -12.69
C PHE A 165 33.40 3.99 -11.35
N PRO A 166 32.76 2.81 -11.34
CA PRO A 166 32.66 2.01 -10.13
C PRO A 166 34.05 1.60 -9.65
N MET A 167 34.29 1.66 -8.33
CA MET A 167 35.62 1.49 -7.75
C MET A 167 35.71 0.28 -6.82
N ILE A 168 36.87 -0.36 -6.79
CA ILE A 168 37.24 -1.38 -5.79
C ILE A 168 38.63 -1.05 -5.25
N LEU A 169 38.79 -1.07 -3.93
CA LEU A 169 40.06 -0.87 -3.25
C LEU A 169 40.35 -2.07 -2.35
N ASP A 170 41.46 -2.77 -2.61
CA ASP A 170 41.91 -3.97 -1.90
C ASP A 170 40.79 -5.03 -1.74
N GLY A 171 40.07 -5.27 -2.84
CA GLY A 171 38.92 -6.19 -2.88
C GLY A 171 37.64 -5.67 -2.22
N THR A 172 37.66 -4.47 -1.62
CA THR A 172 36.48 -3.86 -1.01
C THR A 172 35.75 -2.97 -2.02
N PRO A 173 34.47 -3.24 -2.33
CA PRO A 173 33.70 -2.39 -3.24
C PRO A 173 33.49 -1.00 -2.62
N MET A 174 33.56 0.02 -3.48
CA MET A 174 33.38 1.42 -3.15
C MET A 174 32.28 2.04 -4.01
N GLY A 175 31.96 3.31 -3.78
CA GLY A 175 31.07 4.08 -4.64
C GLY A 175 31.63 4.36 -6.04
N LYS A 176 30.95 5.23 -6.78
CA LYS A 176 31.36 5.65 -8.12
C LYS A 176 32.19 6.94 -8.05
N MET A 177 33.29 6.98 -8.77
CA MET A 177 33.99 8.23 -9.10
C MET A 177 33.35 8.84 -10.34
N VAL A 178 32.85 10.07 -10.25
CA VAL A 178 32.12 10.72 -11.34
C VAL A 178 32.90 11.92 -11.86
N MET A 179 33.27 11.90 -13.14
CA MET A 179 33.89 13.03 -13.85
C MET A 179 32.84 13.73 -14.72
N LEU A 180 32.70 15.04 -14.54
CA LEU A 180 31.86 15.90 -15.36
C LEU A 180 32.73 16.68 -16.34
N MET A 181 32.46 16.50 -17.63
CA MET A 181 33.15 17.22 -18.70
C MET A 181 32.16 18.11 -19.47
N PRO A 182 32.40 19.42 -19.61
CA PRO A 182 31.45 20.33 -20.26
C PRO A 182 31.27 19.95 -21.74
N ALA A 183 30.08 19.50 -22.12
CA ALA A 183 29.82 18.88 -23.43
C ALA A 183 30.12 19.85 -24.58
N ALA A 184 29.81 21.14 -24.39
CA ALA A 184 30.06 22.20 -25.36
C ALA A 184 31.56 22.35 -25.71
N SER A 185 32.44 22.23 -24.72
CA SER A 185 33.90 22.31 -24.90
C SER A 185 34.45 21.21 -25.83
N PHE A 186 33.76 20.06 -25.88
CA PHE A 186 34.10 18.93 -26.73
C PHE A 186 33.35 18.92 -28.07
N GLY A 187 32.53 19.94 -28.35
CA GLY A 187 31.70 20.01 -29.55
C GLY A 187 30.60 18.96 -29.58
N LEU A 188 30.12 18.54 -28.41
CA LEU A 188 29.03 17.58 -28.26
C LEU A 188 27.72 18.35 -28.04
N HIS A 189 26.71 18.06 -28.86
CA HIS A 189 25.39 18.67 -28.79
C HIS A 189 24.32 17.57 -28.75
N TRP A 190 23.36 17.70 -27.84
CA TRP A 190 22.19 16.82 -27.72
C TRP A 190 20.92 17.65 -27.84
N GLU A 191 20.16 17.46 -28.93
CA GLU A 191 18.95 18.24 -29.25
C GLU A 191 17.79 17.98 -28.26
N ASP A 192 17.77 16.83 -27.57
CA ASP A 192 16.69 16.45 -26.66
C ASP A 192 16.91 16.86 -25.18
N LYS A 193 18.04 17.48 -24.85
CA LYS A 193 18.41 17.88 -23.47
C LYS A 193 18.68 19.38 -23.40
N GLU A 194 17.67 20.22 -23.58
CA GLU A 194 17.82 21.67 -23.40
C GLU A 194 17.98 22.04 -21.91
N VAL A 195 18.99 22.84 -21.60
CA VAL A 195 19.11 23.53 -20.32
C VAL A 195 18.17 24.73 -20.36
N SER A 196 17.33 24.92 -19.35
CA SER A 196 16.46 26.09 -19.25
C SER A 196 17.29 27.35 -18.98
N VAL A 197 17.82 27.98 -20.01
CA VAL A 197 18.55 29.25 -19.91
C VAL A 197 17.55 30.41 -20.02
N VAL A 198 17.50 31.28 -19.00
CA VAL A 198 16.91 32.62 -19.14
C VAL A 198 18.02 33.52 -19.67
N ASP A 199 17.82 34.04 -20.89
CA ASP A 199 18.74 34.98 -21.54
C ASP A 199 19.04 36.17 -20.61
N THR A 200 20.31 36.31 -20.23
CA THR A 200 20.85 37.58 -19.74
C THR A 200 21.66 38.20 -20.87
N ASP A 201 21.07 39.22 -21.51
CA ASP A 201 21.75 40.01 -22.54
C ASP A 201 23.04 40.65 -21.98
N PRO A 202 24.12 40.74 -22.79
CA PRO A 202 25.35 41.39 -22.39
C PRO A 202 25.23 42.90 -22.54
N VAL A 203 25.32 43.65 -21.44
CA VAL A 203 25.48 45.11 -21.52
C VAL A 203 26.96 45.44 -21.68
N GLU A 204 27.30 45.83 -22.91
CA GLU A 204 28.57 46.44 -23.29
C GLU A 204 28.93 47.68 -22.46
N GLN A 205 30.24 47.84 -22.30
CA GLN A 205 30.94 48.95 -21.69
C GLN A 205 30.47 50.33 -22.18
N ASN A 206 30.32 51.27 -21.24
CA ASN A 206 30.82 52.62 -21.47
C ASN A 206 31.29 53.30 -20.18
N SER A 207 32.38 54.03 -20.37
CA SER A 207 33.33 54.55 -19.39
C SER A 207 32.92 55.86 -18.68
N ALA A 208 33.56 56.04 -17.52
CA ALA A 208 34.06 57.29 -16.92
C ALA A 208 33.17 58.06 -15.92
N GLY A 209 33.72 58.26 -14.71
CA GLY A 209 33.28 59.28 -13.76
C GLY A 209 33.68 59.03 -12.31
N GLU A 210 34.80 59.61 -11.88
CA GLU A 210 35.32 59.69 -10.51
C GLU A 210 34.33 60.26 -9.46
N GLN A 211 34.35 59.74 -8.21
CA GLN A 211 34.84 60.39 -6.97
C GLN A 211 34.10 59.96 -5.66
N LYS A 212 34.89 59.37 -4.75
CA LYS A 212 34.97 59.49 -3.27
C LYS A 212 33.77 59.83 -2.36
N ASN A 213 33.76 59.03 -1.27
CA ASN A 213 33.64 59.34 0.18
C ASN A 213 32.32 59.07 0.92
N ASP A 214 32.46 58.13 1.87
CA ASP A 214 32.10 58.13 3.31
C ASP A 214 30.64 58.24 3.82
N GLU A 215 30.39 57.28 4.71
CA GLU A 215 29.65 57.30 5.98
C GLU A 215 28.12 57.06 6.04
N GLU A 216 27.81 56.27 7.07
CA GLU A 216 26.55 55.69 7.53
C GLU A 216 25.42 56.72 7.73
N ILE A 217 24.17 56.26 7.63
CA ILE A 217 23.19 56.23 8.73
C ILE A 217 21.91 55.51 8.27
N GLU A 218 21.43 54.62 9.14
CA GLU A 218 20.12 53.97 9.15
C GLU A 218 18.97 54.95 8.92
N THR A 219 18.00 54.58 8.08
CA THR A 219 16.58 54.83 8.40
C THR A 219 15.70 53.82 7.66
N GLU A 220 14.88 53.12 8.44
CA GLU A 220 13.76 52.31 7.99
C GLU A 220 12.83 53.12 7.06
N SER A 221 12.47 52.54 5.93
CA SER A 221 11.22 52.88 5.26
C SER A 221 10.71 51.68 4.48
N GLU A 222 9.58 51.16 4.96
CA GLU A 222 8.70 50.23 4.26
C GLU A 222 8.43 50.73 2.85
N THR A 223 8.80 49.93 1.85
CA THR A 223 8.26 50.07 0.50
C THR A 223 7.67 48.72 0.10
N LYS A 224 6.33 48.70 0.05
CA LYS A 224 5.55 47.64 -0.59
C LYS A 224 5.95 47.58 -2.06
N GLU A 225 6.60 46.49 -2.45
CA GLU A 225 6.69 46.10 -3.86
C GLU A 225 5.99 44.77 -4.08
N SER A 226 5.19 44.79 -5.14
CA SER A 226 4.21 43.81 -5.54
C SER A 226 4.86 42.46 -5.85
N ALA A 227 4.43 41.44 -5.12
CA ALA A 227 4.72 40.05 -5.45
C ALA A 227 4.01 39.67 -6.77
N GLU A 228 4.77 39.60 -7.87
CA GLU A 228 4.54 38.59 -8.89
C GLU A 228 5.60 37.51 -8.69
N THR A 229 5.28 36.54 -7.84
CA THR A 229 6.05 35.33 -7.65
C THR A 229 5.95 34.49 -8.93
N LEU A 230 7.00 34.53 -9.74
CA LEU A 230 7.32 33.50 -10.72
C LEU A 230 7.43 32.17 -9.95
N LYS A 231 6.40 31.33 -10.03
CA LYS A 231 6.45 29.97 -9.48
C LYS A 231 7.45 29.15 -10.32
N PRO A 232 8.50 28.57 -9.71
CA PRO A 232 9.37 27.63 -10.41
C PRO A 232 8.56 26.39 -10.80
N ASN A 233 8.88 25.81 -11.95
CA ASN A 233 8.26 24.61 -12.47
C ASN A 233 8.72 23.39 -11.62
N PHE A 234 8.16 23.23 -10.43
CA PHE A 234 8.52 22.19 -9.47
C PHE A 234 8.03 20.82 -9.96
N ASN A 235 8.96 19.94 -10.35
CA ASN A 235 8.63 18.57 -10.75
C ASN A 235 8.43 17.68 -9.52
N VAL A 236 7.17 17.47 -9.17
CA VAL A 236 6.73 16.75 -7.98
C VAL A 236 7.17 15.28 -7.99
N GLU A 237 7.20 14.61 -9.15
CA GLU A 237 7.59 13.20 -9.25
C GLU A 237 9.09 13.02 -8.97
N LYS A 238 9.92 13.95 -9.47
CA LYS A 238 11.34 13.99 -9.11
C LYS A 238 11.53 14.25 -7.62
N HIS A 239 10.76 15.18 -7.04
CA HIS A 239 10.82 15.46 -5.61
C HIS A 239 10.42 14.25 -4.75
N LYS A 240 9.37 13.51 -5.15
CA LYS A 240 9.00 12.23 -4.52
C LYS A 240 10.17 11.23 -4.55
N LYS A 241 10.83 11.06 -5.70
CA LYS A 241 12.00 10.18 -5.82
C LYS A 241 13.16 10.61 -4.92
N ARG A 242 13.37 11.92 -4.72
CA ARG A 242 14.36 12.43 -3.75
C ARG A 242 13.98 12.06 -2.32
N ILE A 243 12.71 12.21 -1.94
CA ILE A 243 12.20 11.79 -0.62
C ILE A 243 12.36 10.28 -0.44
N ASP A 244 12.02 9.47 -1.44
CA ASP A 244 12.15 8.00 -1.36
C ASP A 244 13.60 7.57 -1.07
N ARG A 245 14.58 8.23 -1.68
CA ARG A 245 16.00 7.99 -1.39
C ARG A 245 16.39 8.44 0.01
N LEU A 246 15.89 9.60 0.46
CA LEU A 246 16.12 10.09 1.82
C LEU A 246 15.60 9.08 2.86
N LEU A 247 14.41 8.52 2.63
CA LEU A 247 13.82 7.49 3.49
C LEU A 247 14.59 6.16 3.46
N THR A 248 15.23 5.83 2.33
CA THR A 248 16.17 4.70 2.25
C THR A 248 17.39 4.93 3.16
N VAL A 249 17.95 6.14 3.17
CA VAL A 249 19.04 6.50 4.10
C VAL A 249 18.57 6.43 5.55
N CYS A 250 17.33 6.88 5.85
CA CYS A 250 16.73 6.73 7.18
C CYS A 250 16.63 5.26 7.59
N GLN A 251 16.23 4.36 6.69
CA GLN A 251 16.13 2.91 6.94
C GLN A 251 17.47 2.31 7.40
N GLU A 252 18.54 2.59 6.64
CA GLU A 252 19.88 2.08 6.90
C GLU A 252 20.41 2.60 8.24
N LYS A 253 20.30 3.92 8.46
CA LYS A 253 20.77 4.55 9.68
C LYS A 253 19.96 4.11 10.90
N MET A 254 18.63 3.96 10.76
CA MET A 254 17.77 3.47 11.84
C MET A 254 18.11 2.04 12.23
N SER A 255 18.39 1.16 11.25
CA SER A 255 18.82 -0.22 11.54
C SER A 255 20.11 -0.24 12.37
N SER A 256 21.11 0.58 11.98
CA SER A 256 22.39 0.67 12.68
C SER A 256 22.25 1.26 14.09
N GLU A 257 21.53 2.37 14.25
CA GLU A 257 21.43 3.08 15.53
C GLU A 257 20.56 2.31 16.53
N LEU A 258 19.47 1.69 16.08
CA LEU A 258 18.66 0.82 16.94
C LEU A 258 19.44 -0.43 17.36
N GLY A 259 20.18 -1.06 16.44
CA GLY A 259 21.02 -2.20 16.77
C GLY A 259 22.12 -1.86 17.77
N ALA A 260 22.75 -0.69 17.63
CA ALA A 260 23.74 -0.19 18.58
C ALA A 260 23.13 0.09 19.97
N LEU A 261 21.93 0.69 20.03
CA LEU A 261 21.22 0.97 21.28
C LEU A 261 20.88 -0.32 22.02
N LEU A 262 20.34 -1.31 21.30
CA LEU A 262 19.79 -2.54 21.89
C LEU A 262 20.84 -3.65 22.05
N GLY A 263 22.03 -3.48 21.46
CA GLY A 263 23.12 -4.46 21.51
C GLY A 263 22.83 -5.75 20.73
N VAL A 264 21.89 -5.70 19.78
CA VAL A 264 21.46 -6.84 18.95
C VAL A 264 21.44 -6.45 17.47
N GLU A 265 21.48 -7.43 16.58
CA GLU A 265 21.36 -7.16 15.14
C GLU A 265 19.91 -6.80 14.78
N ILE A 266 19.72 -5.59 14.24
CA ILE A 266 18.42 -5.10 13.76
C ILE A 266 18.53 -4.79 12.28
N THR A 267 17.55 -5.24 11.51
CA THR A 267 17.43 -4.94 10.08
C THR A 267 16.02 -4.52 9.75
N LEU A 268 15.87 -3.31 9.23
CA LEU A 268 14.64 -2.86 8.59
C LEU A 268 14.71 -3.22 7.10
N SER A 269 13.68 -3.88 6.59
CA SER A 269 13.62 -4.38 5.20
C SER A 269 12.29 -4.03 4.54
N ASP A 270 12.14 -4.33 3.25
CA ASP A 270 10.90 -4.12 2.49
C ASP A 270 10.32 -2.70 2.60
N LEU A 271 11.18 -1.69 2.45
CA LEU A 271 10.74 -0.30 2.44
C LEU A 271 9.72 -0.06 1.33
N ASP A 272 8.50 0.28 1.75
CA ASP A 272 7.39 0.66 0.89
C ASP A 272 6.92 2.07 1.25
N ASN A 273 6.88 2.95 0.24
CA ASN A 273 6.47 4.34 0.40
C ASN A 273 5.22 4.61 -0.42
N SER A 274 4.14 5.04 0.24
CA SER A 274 2.84 5.23 -0.40
C SER A 274 2.08 6.41 0.19
N PHE A 275 1.10 6.92 -0.56
CA PHE A 275 0.15 7.90 -0.03
C PHE A 275 -0.98 7.16 0.66
N VAL A 276 -1.33 7.58 1.87
CA VAL A 276 -2.43 6.99 2.64
C VAL A 276 -3.25 8.09 3.30
N SER A 277 -4.55 7.86 3.44
CA SER A 277 -5.37 8.65 4.36
C SER A 277 -5.23 8.14 5.80
N LYS A 278 -5.67 8.93 6.78
CA LYS A 278 -5.79 8.48 8.17
C LYS A 278 -6.61 7.18 8.27
N GLU A 279 -7.73 7.13 7.53
CA GLU A 279 -8.57 5.93 7.44
C GLU A 279 -7.75 4.74 6.93
N ASP A 280 -7.19 4.83 5.72
CA ASP A 280 -6.49 3.69 5.09
C ASP A 280 -5.30 3.19 5.93
N PHE A 281 -4.63 4.08 6.67
CA PHE A 281 -3.57 3.67 7.59
C PHE A 281 -4.12 2.78 8.71
N PHE A 282 -5.13 3.23 9.47
CA PHE A 282 -5.64 2.46 10.61
C PHE A 282 -6.44 1.22 10.22
N PHE A 283 -7.01 1.15 9.00
CA PHE A 283 -7.79 -0.02 8.58
C PHE A 283 -6.99 -1.06 7.80
N ASP A 284 -6.08 -0.61 6.92
CA ASP A 284 -5.39 -1.51 5.98
C ASP A 284 -3.93 -1.78 6.37
N HIS A 285 -3.27 -0.84 7.06
CA HIS A 285 -1.84 -0.96 7.39
C HIS A 285 -1.60 -1.34 8.85
N ALA A 286 -2.35 -0.74 9.79
CA ALA A 286 -2.24 -1.04 11.20
C ALA A 286 -3.10 -2.25 11.59
N SER A 287 -2.49 -3.23 12.29
CA SER A 287 -3.18 -4.43 12.77
C SER A 287 -2.96 -4.63 14.26
N GLY A 288 -4.01 -4.98 15.01
CA GLY A 288 -3.93 -5.10 16.47
C GLY A 288 -3.64 -3.77 17.16
N LYS A 289 -3.36 -3.79 18.47
CA LYS A 289 -3.01 -2.59 19.23
C LYS A 289 -1.69 -2.01 18.73
N GLN A 290 -1.62 -0.68 18.65
CA GLN A 290 -0.46 0.07 18.18
C GLN A 290 0.06 0.98 19.29
N VAL A 291 1.35 1.30 19.24
CA VAL A 291 1.96 2.42 19.96
C VAL A 291 2.36 3.48 18.95
N LEU A 292 1.76 4.67 19.06
CA LEU A 292 2.15 5.84 18.29
C LEU A 292 3.08 6.72 19.11
N ALA A 293 4.19 7.11 18.51
CA ALA A 293 5.06 8.18 19.00
C ALA A 293 4.81 9.45 18.19
N ASP A 294 4.37 10.51 18.87
CA ASP A 294 4.15 11.81 18.26
C ASP A 294 5.48 12.53 18.11
N MET A 295 5.79 12.99 16.90
CA MET A 295 7.01 13.73 16.59
C MET A 295 6.64 15.14 16.10
N ASP A 296 6.95 16.14 16.92
CA ASP A 296 6.91 17.53 16.45
C ASP A 296 8.08 17.75 15.49
N VAL A 297 7.77 18.24 14.30
CA VAL A 297 8.77 18.65 13.31
C VAL A 297 8.95 20.15 13.44
N VAL A 298 10.18 20.60 13.66
CA VAL A 298 10.55 22.01 13.86
C VAL A 298 11.72 22.41 12.97
N GLY A 299 11.85 23.69 12.67
CA GLY A 299 12.93 24.24 11.84
C GLY A 299 12.41 25.23 10.82
N GLU A 300 12.68 25.01 9.54
CA GLU A 300 12.14 25.83 8.44
C GLU A 300 10.68 25.53 8.11
N LEU A 301 10.17 24.38 8.56
CA LEU A 301 8.76 24.03 8.59
C LEU A 301 8.40 23.54 9.98
N GLU A 302 7.14 23.75 10.36
CA GLU A 302 6.57 23.28 11.61
C GLU A 302 5.35 22.42 11.31
N ASP A 303 5.36 21.17 11.77
CA ASP A 303 4.26 20.21 11.57
C ASP A 303 4.37 19.04 12.58
N ARG A 304 3.52 18.01 12.43
CA ARG A 304 3.57 16.77 13.23
C ARG A 304 3.66 15.53 12.34
N SER A 305 4.64 14.69 12.65
CA SER A 305 4.78 13.35 12.07
C SER A 305 4.54 12.29 13.15
N PHE A 306 4.21 11.08 12.72
CA PHE A 306 3.82 10.01 13.65
C PHE A 306 4.58 8.73 13.34
N PHE A 307 5.17 8.12 14.35
CA PHE A 307 5.83 6.83 14.24
C PHE A 307 4.98 5.74 14.90
N SER A 308 4.59 4.71 14.16
CA SER A 308 3.73 3.63 14.64
C SER A 308 4.44 2.29 14.60
N ILE A 309 4.20 1.47 15.62
CA ILE A 309 4.57 0.06 15.67
C ILE A 309 3.50 -0.72 16.44
N SER A 310 3.43 -2.04 16.27
CA SER A 310 2.55 -2.89 17.08
C SER A 310 2.91 -2.83 18.57
N LEU A 311 1.92 -2.95 19.44
CA LEU A 311 2.12 -2.94 20.90
C LEU A 311 3.09 -4.04 21.35
N LYS A 312 2.98 -5.23 20.77
CA LYS A 312 3.85 -6.37 21.08
C LYS A 312 5.30 -6.08 20.72
N ASP A 313 5.54 -5.49 19.56
CA ASP A 313 6.89 -5.14 19.13
C ASP A 313 7.47 -3.98 19.95
N ALA A 314 6.64 -3.00 20.36
CA ALA A 314 7.05 -1.92 21.26
C ALA A 314 7.46 -2.46 22.64
N ILE A 315 6.66 -3.35 23.24
CA ILE A 315 7.00 -4.04 24.49
C ILE A 315 8.29 -4.83 24.33
N TYR A 316 8.44 -5.55 23.21
CA TYR A 316 9.63 -6.35 22.93
C TYR A 316 10.89 -5.48 22.86
N LEU A 317 10.86 -4.37 22.10
CA LEU A 317 12.00 -3.44 21.97
C LEU A 317 12.32 -2.75 23.30
N GLY A 318 11.31 -2.30 24.06
CA GLY A 318 11.52 -1.72 25.39
C GLY A 318 12.08 -2.74 26.39
N GLY A 319 11.58 -3.96 26.35
CA GLY A 319 12.03 -5.08 27.19
C GLY A 319 13.48 -5.51 26.91
N LEU A 320 13.91 -5.49 25.64
CA LEU A 320 15.31 -5.68 25.27
C LEU A 320 16.20 -4.58 25.86
N LEU A 321 15.78 -3.32 25.79
CA LEU A 321 16.56 -2.19 26.29
C LEU A 321 16.79 -2.25 27.80
N ILE A 322 15.78 -2.69 28.58
CA ILE A 322 15.90 -2.88 30.03
C ILE A 322 16.46 -4.26 30.43
N MET A 323 16.88 -5.07 29.44
CA MET A 323 17.49 -6.38 29.62
C MET A 323 16.60 -7.38 30.38
N LEU A 324 15.30 -7.42 30.05
CA LEU A 324 14.42 -8.45 30.60
C LEU A 324 14.92 -9.85 30.23
N PRO A 325 14.91 -10.81 31.17
CA PRO A 325 15.16 -12.21 30.86
C PRO A 325 14.23 -12.73 29.76
N PRO A 326 14.68 -13.60 28.84
CA PRO A 326 13.86 -14.04 27.69
C PRO A 326 12.49 -14.61 28.08
N SER A 327 12.41 -15.38 29.17
CA SER A 327 11.13 -15.93 29.65
C SER A 327 10.18 -14.87 30.20
N GLU A 328 10.71 -13.83 30.83
CA GLU A 328 9.90 -12.71 31.33
C GLU A 328 9.45 -11.83 30.15
N LEU A 329 10.36 -11.58 29.20
CA LEU A 329 10.06 -10.84 27.97
C LEU A 329 8.93 -11.50 27.16
N GLU A 330 8.98 -12.82 27.00
CA GLU A 330 7.90 -13.57 26.34
C GLU A 330 6.57 -13.44 27.08
N SER A 331 6.58 -13.51 28.43
CA SER A 331 5.37 -13.33 29.24
C SER A 331 4.78 -11.94 29.04
N VAL A 332 5.55 -10.87 29.25
CA VAL A 332 5.05 -9.49 29.16
C VAL A 332 4.58 -9.14 27.74
N VAL A 333 5.23 -9.67 26.70
CA VAL A 333 4.77 -9.49 25.30
C VAL A 333 3.48 -10.26 25.05
N SER A 334 3.33 -11.47 25.59
CA SER A 334 2.12 -12.28 25.43
C SER A 334 0.93 -11.70 26.18
N GLU A 335 1.17 -11.10 27.34
CA GLU A 335 0.18 -10.45 28.20
C GLU A 335 -0.10 -9.00 27.77
N GLU A 336 0.64 -8.47 26.80
CA GLU A 336 0.58 -7.07 26.34
C GLU A 336 0.77 -6.05 27.46
N GLU A 337 1.65 -6.36 28.42
CA GLU A 337 1.93 -5.52 29.58
C GLU A 337 2.86 -4.35 29.20
N PHE A 338 2.27 -3.25 28.74
CA PHE A 338 2.99 -2.01 28.44
C PHE A 338 2.98 -1.04 29.64
N GLY A 339 3.64 -1.48 30.72
CA GLY A 339 3.80 -0.69 31.95
C GLY A 339 4.76 0.49 31.82
N GLU A 340 4.89 1.30 32.89
CA GLU A 340 5.71 2.53 32.89
C GLU A 340 7.17 2.28 32.48
N GLU A 341 7.79 1.20 32.97
CA GLU A 341 9.18 0.87 32.64
C GLU A 341 9.35 0.50 31.15
N ALA A 342 8.45 -0.32 30.61
CA ALA A 342 8.46 -0.69 29.19
C ALA A 342 8.16 0.52 28.29
N GLN A 343 7.25 1.40 28.71
CA GLN A 343 6.91 2.62 28.00
C GLN A 343 8.06 3.64 27.98
N ASP A 344 8.75 3.83 29.11
CA ASP A 344 9.92 4.72 29.19
C ASP A 344 11.07 4.20 28.32
N ALA A 345 11.36 2.90 28.43
CA ALA A 345 12.37 2.23 27.61
C ALA A 345 12.07 2.31 26.11
N TYR A 346 10.84 2.01 25.69
CA TYR A 346 10.43 2.21 24.31
C TYR A 346 10.44 3.70 23.91
N GLY A 347 10.21 4.61 24.86
CA GLY A 347 10.38 6.05 24.66
C GLY A 347 11.80 6.43 24.24
N GLU A 348 12.82 5.76 24.77
CA GLU A 348 14.21 5.94 24.34
C GLU A 348 14.48 5.36 22.95
N VAL A 349 13.87 4.22 22.61
CA VAL A 349 13.89 3.68 21.23
C VAL A 349 13.29 4.70 20.26
N ALA A 350 12.13 5.25 20.58
CA ALA A 350 11.48 6.28 19.76
C ALA A 350 12.28 7.60 19.71
N ASN A 351 13.02 7.96 20.75
CA ASN A 351 13.97 9.08 20.74
C ASN A 351 15.09 8.86 19.72
N ILE A 352 15.68 7.66 19.66
CA ILE A 352 16.71 7.32 18.68
C ILE A 352 16.15 7.42 17.26
N VAL A 353 14.94 6.90 17.01
CA VAL A 353 14.26 7.03 15.71
C VAL A 353 14.11 8.52 15.32
N SER A 354 13.65 9.35 16.26
CA SER A 354 13.53 10.81 16.08
C SER A 354 14.89 11.47 15.76
N GLY A 355 15.95 11.04 16.42
CA GLY A 355 17.32 11.51 16.19
C GLY A 355 17.85 11.12 14.80
N VAL A 356 17.56 9.91 14.34
CA VAL A 356 17.90 9.44 12.99
C VAL A 356 17.24 10.33 11.94
N TYR A 357 15.91 10.50 12.00
CA TYR A 357 15.19 11.35 11.06
C TYR A 357 15.69 12.80 11.09
N THR A 358 15.95 13.36 12.28
CA THR A 358 16.56 14.69 12.41
C THR A 358 17.89 14.78 11.67
N SER A 359 18.81 13.86 11.94
CA SER A 359 20.13 13.90 11.31
C SER A 359 20.07 13.78 9.79
N VAL A 360 19.20 12.90 9.26
CA VAL A 360 19.11 12.70 7.81
C VAL A 360 18.46 13.91 7.13
N PHE A 361 17.36 14.43 7.69
CA PHE A 361 16.67 15.58 7.08
C PHE A 361 17.45 16.89 7.25
N GLU A 362 18.09 17.15 8.39
CA GLU A 362 18.90 18.36 8.58
C GLU A 362 20.12 18.36 7.63
N GLU A 363 20.74 17.20 7.41
CA GLU A 363 21.90 17.07 6.53
C GLU A 363 21.51 17.05 5.04
N GLN A 364 20.48 16.30 4.66
CA GLN A 364 20.21 15.89 3.27
C GLN A 364 18.84 16.31 2.72
N TYR A 365 18.02 17.05 3.48
CA TYR A 365 16.82 17.68 2.92
C TYR A 365 17.11 19.14 2.57
N THR A 366 16.35 19.69 1.61
CA THR A 366 16.52 21.09 1.16
C THR A 366 16.20 22.09 2.28
N LYS A 367 15.31 21.70 3.21
CA LYS A 367 14.94 22.49 4.37
C LYS A 367 15.47 21.84 5.64
N ASN A 368 15.93 22.65 6.59
CA ASN A 368 16.37 22.12 7.87
C ASN A 368 15.14 21.72 8.72
N LEU A 369 14.92 20.42 8.88
CA LEU A 369 13.84 19.84 9.69
C LEU A 369 14.44 19.01 10.83
N ARG A 370 13.90 19.18 12.04
CA ARG A 370 14.26 18.41 13.23
C ARG A 370 13.01 17.77 13.81
N PHE A 371 13.10 16.49 14.13
CA PHE A 371 12.02 15.68 14.68
C PHE A 371 12.23 15.56 16.18
N ILE A 372 11.22 15.89 16.97
CA ILE A 372 11.25 15.86 18.43
C ILE A 372 10.08 15.02 18.94
N ARG A 373 10.39 13.85 19.52
CA ARG A 373 9.38 13.03 20.21
C ARG A 373 8.72 13.83 21.34
N LYS A 374 7.39 13.83 21.38
CA LYS A 374 6.59 14.48 22.44
C LYS A 374 5.94 13.51 23.39
N GLY A 375 5.39 12.42 22.88
CA GLY A 375 4.59 11.49 23.67
C GLY A 375 4.51 10.12 23.03
N LEU A 376 3.99 9.18 23.80
CA LEU A 376 3.58 7.86 23.36
C LEU A 376 2.11 7.69 23.70
N GLN A 377 1.33 7.18 22.76
CA GLN A 377 -0.08 6.85 22.96
C GLN A 377 -0.38 5.44 22.43
N GLN A 378 -1.16 4.68 23.19
CA GLN A 378 -1.67 3.38 22.74
C GLN A 378 -2.95 3.59 21.94
N VAL A 379 -3.03 2.98 20.77
CA VAL A 379 -4.16 3.13 19.86
C VAL A 379 -4.69 1.76 19.45
N VAL A 380 -6.00 1.63 19.48
CA VAL A 380 -6.70 0.50 18.86
C VAL A 380 -7.22 0.97 17.50
N PRO A 381 -6.64 0.53 16.37
CA PRO A 381 -6.96 1.09 15.06
C PRO A 381 -8.46 1.05 14.73
N MET A 382 -9.16 -0.03 15.11
CA MET A 382 -10.60 -0.16 14.85
C MET A 382 -11.49 0.79 15.66
N LYS A 383 -10.97 1.38 16.74
CA LYS A 383 -11.66 2.39 17.56
C LYS A 383 -11.38 3.82 17.12
N VAL A 384 -10.47 4.01 16.15
CA VAL A 384 -10.16 5.34 15.65
C VAL A 384 -11.35 5.87 14.87
N ASP A 385 -11.85 7.02 15.30
CA ASP A 385 -12.77 7.82 14.50
C ASP A 385 -11.98 8.50 13.36
N PRO A 386 -12.24 8.15 12.09
CA PRO A 386 -11.55 8.77 10.97
C PRO A 386 -11.76 10.27 10.89
N GLN A 387 -12.89 10.78 11.39
CA GLN A 387 -13.25 12.20 11.31
C GLN A 387 -12.72 13.04 12.48
N SER A 388 -12.21 12.38 13.53
CA SER A 388 -11.57 13.05 14.66
C SER A 388 -10.19 13.58 14.27
N ASP A 389 -9.67 14.59 14.98
CA ASP A 389 -8.26 14.98 14.90
C ASP A 389 -7.34 14.08 15.75
N GLU A 390 -7.91 13.10 16.45
CA GLU A 390 -7.20 12.13 17.29
C GLU A 390 -7.32 10.70 16.74
N PRO A 391 -6.29 9.84 16.89
CA PRO A 391 -4.99 10.12 17.52
C PRO A 391 -4.05 10.95 16.64
N VAL A 392 -4.36 11.05 15.34
CA VAL A 392 -3.66 11.89 14.36
C VAL A 392 -4.70 12.70 13.56
N PRO A 393 -4.34 13.89 13.03
CA PRO A 393 -5.24 14.69 12.18
C PRO A 393 -5.73 13.95 10.93
N ASP A 394 -6.92 14.28 10.43
CA ASP A 394 -7.44 13.76 9.16
C ASP A 394 -6.86 14.56 7.96
N VAL A 395 -5.58 14.30 7.67
CA VAL A 395 -4.86 14.88 6.53
C VAL A 395 -4.23 13.75 5.69
N PRO A 396 -3.90 13.98 4.41
CA PRO A 396 -3.17 12.99 3.62
C PRO A 396 -1.74 12.83 4.15
N TYR A 397 -1.31 11.57 4.27
CA TYR A 397 0.03 11.20 4.73
C TYR A 397 0.84 10.52 3.63
N TYR A 398 2.14 10.78 3.62
CA TYR A 398 3.14 9.95 2.97
C TYR A 398 3.63 8.93 4.00
N LEU A 399 3.29 7.67 3.79
CA LEU A 399 3.64 6.54 4.65
C LEU A 399 4.97 5.96 4.19
N SER A 400 5.90 5.79 5.13
CA SER A 400 7.08 4.94 5.00
C SER A 400 6.87 3.70 5.87
N SER A 401 6.83 2.52 5.25
CA SER A 401 6.57 1.25 5.93
C SER A 401 7.72 0.28 5.74
N MET A 402 8.18 -0.35 6.82
CA MET A 402 9.30 -1.29 6.79
C MET A 402 9.02 -2.51 7.67
N THR A 403 9.51 -3.68 7.27
CA THR A 403 9.47 -4.90 8.09
C THR A 403 10.62 -4.90 9.09
N LEU A 404 10.32 -5.09 10.38
CA LEU A 404 11.31 -5.19 11.45
C LEU A 404 11.85 -6.61 11.57
N ASN A 405 13.17 -6.78 11.52
CA ASN A 405 13.83 -8.03 11.83
C ASN A 405 14.84 -7.83 12.95
N ILE A 406 14.86 -8.75 13.92
CA ILE A 406 15.77 -8.75 15.06
C ILE A 406 16.42 -10.13 15.13
N GLU A 407 17.75 -10.20 15.09
CA GLU A 407 18.52 -11.45 15.08
C GLU A 407 18.02 -12.49 14.05
N GLY A 408 17.60 -12.01 12.88
CA GLY A 408 17.07 -12.85 11.79
C GLY A 408 15.63 -13.34 11.96
N LYS A 409 14.94 -12.99 13.05
CA LYS A 409 13.51 -13.25 13.24
C LYS A 409 12.70 -12.05 12.74
N SER A 410 11.68 -12.30 11.93
CA SER A 410 10.74 -11.27 11.45
C SER A 410 9.70 -10.95 12.53
N TYR A 411 9.48 -9.66 12.72
CA TYR A 411 8.46 -9.06 13.58
C TYR A 411 7.43 -8.32 12.72
N GLY A 412 6.61 -7.47 13.33
CA GLY A 412 5.67 -6.62 12.61
C GLY A 412 6.32 -5.52 11.77
N LYS A 413 5.49 -4.61 11.28
CA LYS A 413 5.93 -3.46 10.51
C LYS A 413 6.10 -2.23 11.40
N VAL A 414 7.10 -1.42 11.07
CA VAL A 414 7.25 -0.05 11.57
C VAL A 414 6.76 0.92 10.50
N HIS A 415 6.12 1.99 10.93
CA HIS A 415 5.51 2.97 10.06
C HIS A 415 5.92 4.38 10.48
N MET A 416 6.28 5.22 9.52
CA MET A 416 6.45 6.65 9.72
C MET A 416 5.48 7.39 8.79
N LEU A 417 4.62 8.22 9.39
CA LEU A 417 3.63 9.02 8.71
C LEU A 417 4.08 10.48 8.67
N PHE A 418 4.21 11.00 7.45
CA PHE A 418 4.54 12.40 7.20
C PHE A 418 3.37 13.12 6.56
N PRO A 419 2.91 14.28 7.06
CA PRO A 419 1.94 15.08 6.33
C PRO A 419 2.45 15.40 4.93
N VAL A 420 1.61 15.17 3.91
CA VAL A 420 2.01 15.35 2.50
C VAL A 420 2.47 16.78 2.22
N ASP A 421 1.82 17.76 2.87
CA ASP A 421 2.15 19.18 2.71
C ASP A 421 3.52 19.54 3.31
N MET A 422 3.89 18.91 4.43
CA MET A 422 5.21 19.08 5.05
C MET A 422 6.34 18.69 4.09
N LEU A 423 6.14 17.60 3.35
CA LEU A 423 7.08 17.11 2.35
C LEU A 423 6.94 17.81 0.99
N GLN A 424 6.03 18.78 0.86
CA GLN A 424 5.74 19.49 -0.39
C GLN A 424 5.29 18.55 -1.52
N LEU A 425 4.53 17.50 -1.16
CA LEU A 425 4.00 16.48 -2.08
C LEU A 425 2.51 16.69 -2.42
N SER A 426 1.90 17.80 -1.99
CA SER A 426 0.46 18.12 -2.05
C SER A 426 -0.20 17.95 -3.42
N THR A 427 0.58 18.09 -4.48
CA THR A 427 0.14 17.99 -5.87
C THR A 427 -0.10 16.56 -6.37
N PHE A 428 0.31 15.51 -5.64
CA PHE A 428 -0.05 14.12 -5.97
C PHE A 428 -1.45 13.71 -5.49
N GLY A 429 -1.94 14.32 -4.39
CA GLY A 429 -3.16 13.87 -3.70
C GLY A 429 -4.49 14.24 -4.37
N GLN A 430 -4.50 15.09 -5.40
CA GLN A 430 -5.74 15.59 -6.01
C GLN A 430 -6.15 14.89 -7.31
N THR A 431 -5.33 13.98 -7.85
CA THR A 431 -5.51 13.51 -9.25
C THR A 431 -6.18 12.16 -9.43
N GLN A 432 -6.73 11.53 -8.38
CA GLN A 432 -7.42 10.24 -8.55
C GLN A 432 -8.91 10.17 -8.20
N ASP A 433 -9.57 11.23 -7.68
CA ASP A 433 -11.02 11.10 -7.42
C ASP A 433 -11.92 12.32 -7.62
N GLN A 434 -11.47 13.42 -8.24
CA GLN A 434 -12.39 14.53 -8.59
C GLN A 434 -12.13 15.13 -9.96
N VAL A 435 -12.78 14.58 -10.99
CA VAL A 435 -13.14 15.34 -12.19
C VAL A 435 -14.58 15.80 -12.03
N VAL A 436 -14.78 17.02 -11.53
CA VAL A 436 -16.03 17.75 -11.73
C VAL A 436 -15.71 19.17 -12.19
N GLU A 437 -16.46 19.58 -13.20
CA GLU A 437 -16.28 20.71 -14.10
C GLU A 437 -16.08 22.08 -13.44
N GLY A 438 -15.28 22.91 -14.12
CA GLY A 438 -14.83 24.20 -13.63
C GLY A 438 -15.90 25.26 -13.46
N VAL A 439 -15.73 26.07 -12.41
CA VAL A 439 -16.29 27.41 -12.33
C VAL A 439 -15.19 28.37 -11.89
N LYS A 440 -15.00 29.40 -12.72
CA LYS A 440 -14.03 30.48 -12.59
C LYS A 440 -14.42 31.40 -11.40
N PRO A 441 -13.52 31.80 -10.49
CA PRO A 441 -13.87 32.78 -9.48
C PRO A 441 -13.67 34.21 -10.02
N GLU A 442 -14.74 35.00 -9.97
CA GLU A 442 -14.75 36.43 -10.20
C GLU A 442 -14.57 37.15 -8.86
N ILE A 443 -13.59 38.04 -8.79
CA ILE A 443 -13.22 38.81 -7.59
C ILE A 443 -14.07 40.09 -7.56
N THR A 444 -14.68 40.41 -6.42
CA THR A 444 -14.97 41.81 -6.04
C THR A 444 -15.06 41.93 -4.50
N PRO A 445 -14.66 43.08 -3.92
CA PRO A 445 -14.10 43.16 -2.58
C PRO A 445 -15.12 43.55 -1.48
N GLU A 446 -14.66 43.30 -0.26
CA GLU A 446 -15.07 43.77 1.07
C GLU A 446 -16.23 44.77 1.20
N ASN A 447 -17.12 44.47 2.16
CA ASN A 447 -17.62 45.51 3.06
C ASN A 447 -17.91 44.93 4.46
N GLU A 448 -17.31 45.54 5.47
CA GLU A 448 -17.49 45.26 6.90
C GLU A 448 -18.91 45.61 7.38
N ASN A 449 -19.57 44.70 8.11
CA ASN A 449 -20.27 45.08 9.35
C ASN A 449 -20.56 43.87 10.26
N ARG A 450 -20.29 44.04 11.56
CA ARG A 450 -20.51 43.08 12.65
C ARG A 450 -22.00 42.88 12.96
N GLU A 451 -22.42 41.63 13.22
CA GLU A 451 -22.90 41.10 14.52
C GLU A 451 -23.70 39.79 14.38
N ALA A 452 -23.54 38.94 15.40
CA ALA A 452 -24.29 37.73 15.78
C ALA A 452 -24.01 36.42 15.00
N SER A 453 -23.23 35.55 15.64
CA SER A 453 -23.03 34.15 15.31
C SER A 453 -24.35 33.36 15.20
N PRO A 454 -24.47 32.50 14.18
CA PRO A 454 -25.05 31.17 14.34
C PRO A 454 -23.92 30.16 14.54
N ALA A 455 -24.18 29.16 15.39
CA ALA A 455 -23.29 28.04 15.69
C ALA A 455 -22.70 27.39 14.42
N PRO A 456 -21.48 26.82 14.50
CA PRO A 456 -20.92 26.07 13.39
C PRO A 456 -21.86 24.91 13.07
N GLN A 457 -22.49 24.97 11.89
CA GLN A 457 -23.09 23.80 11.29
C GLN A 457 -21.94 22.86 10.95
N GLU A 458 -21.82 21.79 11.74
CA GLU A 458 -21.04 20.60 11.42
C GLU A 458 -21.35 20.23 9.96
N LYS A 459 -20.36 20.39 9.10
CA LYS A 459 -20.37 19.74 7.79
C LYS A 459 -20.23 18.24 8.08
N LYS A 460 -21.36 17.52 8.19
CA LYS A 460 -21.37 16.06 8.10
C LYS A 460 -20.88 15.69 6.69
N ALA A 461 -19.60 15.35 6.60
CA ALA A 461 -19.04 14.66 5.44
C ALA A 461 -19.57 13.21 5.42
N ASP A 462 -19.94 12.73 4.24
CA ASP A 462 -20.65 11.46 4.00
C ASP A 462 -19.98 10.26 4.69
N PHE A 463 -20.70 9.62 5.61
CA PHE A 463 -20.34 8.32 6.18
C PHE A 463 -20.37 7.26 5.06
N ASN A 464 -19.21 6.71 4.71
CA ASN A 464 -19.11 5.68 3.67
C ASN A 464 -19.50 4.30 4.23
N ILE A 465 -20.78 3.95 4.05
CA ILE A 465 -21.39 2.72 4.57
C ILE A 465 -20.68 1.46 4.05
N GLU A 466 -20.18 1.45 2.82
CA GLU A 466 -19.51 0.27 2.24
C GLU A 466 -18.13 0.02 2.87
N ARG A 467 -17.40 1.08 3.22
CA ARG A 467 -16.18 0.96 4.02
C ARG A 467 -16.49 0.51 5.45
N HIS A 468 -17.55 1.03 6.06
CA HIS A 468 -17.97 0.60 7.39
C HIS A 468 -18.35 -0.89 7.42
N ARG A 469 -19.06 -1.38 6.39
CA ARG A 469 -19.37 -2.80 6.20
C ARG A 469 -18.10 -3.67 6.23
N LYS A 470 -17.05 -3.29 5.51
CA LYS A 470 -15.78 -4.04 5.51
C LYS A 470 -15.13 -4.11 6.91
N ARG A 471 -15.27 -3.05 7.72
CA ARG A 471 -14.78 -3.06 9.11
C ARG A 471 -15.55 -4.06 9.97
N VAL A 472 -16.88 -4.05 9.84
CA VAL A 472 -17.76 -5.01 10.50
C VAL A 472 -17.43 -6.43 10.05
N ASP A 473 -17.20 -6.67 8.76
CA ASP A 473 -16.82 -7.99 8.23
C ASP A 473 -15.50 -8.50 8.82
N LYS A 474 -14.49 -7.64 8.93
CA LYS A 474 -13.21 -7.98 9.57
C LYS A 474 -13.39 -8.34 11.04
N LEU A 475 -14.24 -7.61 11.76
CA LEU A 475 -14.57 -7.89 13.16
C LEU A 475 -15.29 -9.24 13.31
N LEU A 476 -16.25 -9.54 12.43
CA LEU A 476 -16.98 -10.80 12.41
C LEU A 476 -16.09 -11.99 12.04
N GLY A 477 -15.05 -11.80 11.22
CA GLY A 477 -14.03 -12.80 10.98
C GLY A 477 -13.22 -13.14 12.24
N LEU A 478 -12.86 -12.14 13.04
CA LEU A 478 -12.22 -12.37 14.34
C LEU A 478 -13.15 -13.11 15.32
N CYS A 479 -14.45 -12.80 15.31
CA CYS A 479 -15.44 -13.56 16.08
C CYS A 479 -15.50 -15.02 15.65
N GLN A 480 -15.47 -15.30 14.35
CA GLN A 480 -15.48 -16.66 13.81
C GLN A 480 -14.29 -17.49 14.32
N GLU A 481 -13.08 -16.93 14.24
CA GLU A 481 -11.85 -17.61 14.70
C GLU A 481 -11.92 -17.90 16.20
N LYS A 482 -12.16 -16.88 17.04
CA LYS A 482 -12.25 -17.07 18.50
C LYS A 482 -13.41 -17.98 18.91
N MET A 483 -14.53 -17.96 18.18
CA MET A 483 -15.67 -18.82 18.45
C MET A 483 -15.32 -20.29 18.21
N ALA A 484 -14.60 -20.61 17.13
CA ALA A 484 -14.15 -21.96 16.85
C ALA A 484 -13.20 -22.47 17.95
N ASP A 485 -12.26 -21.63 18.39
CA ASP A 485 -11.30 -21.98 19.45
C ASP A 485 -11.97 -22.24 20.80
N GLU A 486 -12.81 -21.31 21.28
CA GLU A 486 -13.43 -21.40 22.61
C GLU A 486 -14.47 -22.52 22.68
N VAL A 487 -15.28 -22.69 21.62
CA VAL A 487 -16.26 -23.79 21.55
C VAL A 487 -15.56 -25.14 21.40
N GLY A 488 -14.50 -25.21 20.58
CA GLY A 488 -13.67 -26.42 20.46
C GLY A 488 -13.01 -26.81 21.77
N ALA A 489 -12.48 -25.83 22.51
CA ALA A 489 -11.89 -26.03 23.82
C ALA A 489 -12.92 -26.56 24.84
N LEU A 490 -14.14 -25.99 24.83
CA LEU A 490 -15.22 -26.42 25.72
C LEU A 490 -15.67 -27.86 25.43
N LEU A 491 -15.80 -28.22 24.16
CA LEU A 491 -16.26 -29.55 23.73
C LEU A 491 -15.16 -30.61 23.78
N GLY A 492 -13.88 -30.20 23.79
CA GLY A 492 -12.74 -31.10 23.68
C GLY A 492 -12.61 -31.78 22.31
N VAL A 493 -13.19 -31.19 21.26
CA VAL A 493 -13.15 -31.68 19.88
C VAL A 493 -12.77 -30.56 18.92
N ASP A 494 -12.25 -30.92 17.74
CA ASP A 494 -11.97 -29.95 16.69
C ASP A 494 -13.28 -29.34 16.15
N VAL A 495 -13.38 -28.02 16.21
CA VAL A 495 -14.51 -27.24 15.70
C VAL A 495 -13.97 -26.26 14.67
N GLN A 496 -14.55 -26.26 13.48
CA GLN A 496 -14.20 -25.31 12.43
C GLN A 496 -15.46 -24.61 11.96
N LEU A 497 -15.33 -23.30 11.77
CA LEU A 497 -16.30 -22.47 11.09
C LEU A 497 -15.68 -22.08 9.76
N LEU A 498 -16.34 -22.38 8.65
CA LEU A 498 -15.83 -22.18 7.29
C LEU A 498 -16.81 -21.34 6.46
N ASP A 499 -16.34 -20.82 5.33
CA ASP A 499 -17.15 -20.10 4.33
C ASP A 499 -18.04 -19.01 4.95
N GLN A 500 -17.44 -18.07 5.70
CA GLN A 500 -18.18 -16.95 6.26
C GLN A 500 -18.73 -16.04 5.16
N GLU A 501 -20.05 -15.85 5.16
CA GLU A 501 -20.78 -14.98 4.26
C GLU A 501 -21.58 -13.95 5.06
N ASN A 502 -21.33 -12.66 4.79
CA ASN A 502 -21.99 -11.55 5.47
C ASN A 502 -22.85 -10.74 4.49
N ARG A 503 -24.15 -10.62 4.78
CA ARG A 503 -25.10 -9.93 3.90
C ARG A 503 -26.28 -9.33 4.67
N ILE A 504 -26.95 -8.37 4.06
CA ILE A 504 -28.23 -7.87 4.55
C ILE A 504 -29.36 -8.78 4.08
N VAL A 505 -30.27 -9.11 4.98
CA VAL A 505 -31.48 -9.88 4.70
C VAL A 505 -32.65 -9.27 5.46
N SER A 506 -33.85 -9.38 4.89
CA SER A 506 -35.08 -9.13 5.62
C SER A 506 -35.41 -10.32 6.53
N LYS A 507 -36.35 -10.11 7.48
CA LYS A 507 -36.89 -11.20 8.30
C LYS A 507 -37.52 -12.30 7.45
N GLU A 508 -38.25 -11.92 6.40
CA GLU A 508 -38.89 -12.87 5.49
C GLU A 508 -37.82 -13.70 4.78
N ASP A 509 -36.85 -13.06 4.12
CA ASP A 509 -35.80 -13.77 3.36
C ASP A 509 -34.99 -14.70 4.25
N PHE A 510 -34.68 -14.28 5.49
CA PHE A 510 -33.96 -15.15 6.43
C PHE A 510 -34.72 -16.45 6.71
N PHE A 511 -36.00 -16.38 7.07
CA PHE A 511 -36.76 -17.58 7.44
C PHE A 511 -37.23 -18.43 6.26
N PHE A 512 -37.45 -17.83 5.09
CA PHE A 512 -37.97 -18.56 3.93
C PHE A 512 -36.88 -18.99 2.94
N GLU A 513 -35.73 -18.30 2.89
CA GLU A 513 -34.66 -18.59 1.93
C GLU A 513 -33.35 -19.08 2.59
N GLU A 514 -32.96 -18.55 3.75
CA GLU A 514 -31.67 -18.89 4.38
C GLU A 514 -31.72 -20.17 5.23
N VAL A 515 -32.74 -20.31 6.09
CA VAL A 515 -32.83 -21.42 7.05
C VAL A 515 -33.92 -22.42 6.66
N SER A 516 -33.69 -23.71 6.96
CA SER A 516 -34.67 -24.77 6.71
C SER A 516 -34.73 -25.81 7.83
N GLY A 517 -35.90 -26.41 8.02
CA GLY A 517 -36.15 -27.31 9.16
C GLY A 517 -36.32 -26.54 10.48
N LYS A 518 -36.45 -27.26 11.60
CA LYS A 518 -36.57 -26.64 12.92
C LYS A 518 -35.26 -25.97 13.31
N GLN A 519 -35.33 -24.74 13.81
CA GLN A 519 -34.20 -23.95 14.28
C GLN A 519 -34.25 -23.79 15.80
N VAL A 520 -33.08 -23.63 16.40
CA VAL A 520 -32.90 -23.13 17.76
C VAL A 520 -32.32 -21.72 17.65
N ILE A 521 -32.98 -20.77 18.30
CA ILE A 521 -32.58 -19.37 18.37
C ILE A 521 -32.16 -19.08 19.80
N ALA A 522 -30.94 -18.60 20.00
CA ALA A 522 -30.52 -18.00 21.26
C ALA A 522 -30.62 -16.47 21.15
N ASP A 523 -31.43 -15.89 22.02
CA ASP A 523 -31.57 -14.44 22.10
C ASP A 523 -30.36 -13.86 22.82
N MET A 524 -29.72 -12.87 22.20
CA MET A 524 -28.60 -12.14 22.78
C MET A 524 -29.01 -10.69 22.97
N GLU A 525 -29.21 -10.29 24.23
CA GLU A 525 -29.41 -8.89 24.58
C GLU A 525 -28.09 -8.16 24.41
N VAL A 526 -28.13 -7.07 23.65
CA VAL A 526 -26.99 -6.19 23.41
C VAL A 526 -27.14 -5.01 24.37
N VAL A 527 -26.14 -4.80 25.23
CA VAL A 527 -26.14 -3.73 26.23
C VAL A 527 -24.85 -2.90 26.17
N GLY A 528 -24.92 -1.62 26.53
CA GLY A 528 -23.76 -0.73 26.54
C GLY A 528 -24.12 0.65 26.00
N GLU A 529 -23.34 1.15 25.04
CA GLU A 529 -23.66 2.38 24.30
C GLU A 529 -24.83 2.21 23.31
N ILE A 530 -25.13 0.97 22.95
CA ILE A 530 -26.32 0.58 22.20
C ILE A 530 -27.07 -0.45 23.03
N GLU A 531 -28.39 -0.30 23.10
CA GLU A 531 -29.30 -1.30 23.65
C GLU A 531 -30.14 -1.87 22.50
N ASP A 532 -29.97 -3.16 22.22
CA ASP A 532 -30.68 -3.85 21.12
C ASP A 532 -30.72 -5.37 21.35
N LYS A 533 -31.18 -6.16 20.36
CA LYS A 533 -31.16 -7.62 20.38
C LYS A 533 -30.51 -8.18 19.12
N SER A 534 -29.65 -9.17 19.33
CA SER A 534 -29.07 -10.00 18.27
C SER A 534 -29.41 -11.47 18.50
N TYR A 535 -29.24 -12.30 17.49
CA TYR A 535 -29.72 -13.68 17.53
C TYR A 535 -28.67 -14.64 16.99
N LEU A 536 -28.40 -15.71 17.74
CA LEU A 536 -27.65 -16.87 17.27
C LEU A 536 -28.66 -17.92 16.81
N VAL A 537 -28.58 -18.31 15.54
CA VAL A 537 -29.51 -19.28 14.94
C VAL A 537 -28.74 -20.48 14.42
N ILE A 538 -29.20 -21.67 14.77
CA ILE A 538 -28.65 -22.94 14.28
C ILE A 538 -29.79 -23.94 14.06
N SER A 539 -29.56 -24.94 13.19
CA SER A 539 -30.51 -26.04 13.05
C SER A 539 -30.65 -26.82 14.37
N GLN A 540 -31.87 -27.28 14.69
CA GLN A 540 -32.10 -28.05 15.91
C GLN A 540 -31.26 -29.34 15.94
N LYS A 541 -31.00 -29.96 14.78
CA LYS A 541 -30.15 -31.15 14.70
C LYS A 541 -28.72 -30.87 15.14
N ASP A 542 -28.19 -29.71 14.74
CA ASP A 542 -26.84 -29.32 15.10
C ASP A 542 -26.78 -28.83 16.55
N ALA A 543 -27.81 -28.13 17.04
CA ALA A 543 -27.91 -27.81 18.47
C ALA A 543 -27.91 -29.08 19.35
N ILE A 544 -28.66 -30.12 18.96
CA ILE A 544 -28.66 -31.43 19.63
C ILE A 544 -27.26 -32.05 19.57
N ARG A 545 -26.60 -32.02 18.41
CA ARG A 545 -25.27 -32.58 18.22
C ARG A 545 -24.24 -31.91 19.14
N ILE A 546 -24.20 -30.58 19.16
CA ILE A 546 -23.21 -29.82 19.94
C ILE A 546 -23.52 -29.94 21.44
N GLY A 547 -24.78 -29.73 21.85
CA GLY A 547 -25.21 -29.86 23.25
C GLY A 547 -25.01 -31.28 23.79
N GLY A 548 -25.40 -32.29 23.02
CA GLY A 548 -25.21 -33.69 23.39
C GLY A 548 -23.74 -34.13 23.45
N THR A 549 -22.87 -33.52 22.63
CA THR A 549 -21.41 -33.73 22.72
C THR A 549 -20.87 -33.18 24.04
N LEU A 550 -21.33 -32.00 24.48
CA LEU A 550 -20.89 -31.38 25.73
C LEU A 550 -21.21 -32.24 26.96
N ILE A 551 -22.38 -32.87 27.00
CA ILE A 551 -22.78 -33.81 28.08
C ILE A 551 -22.31 -35.24 27.84
N MET A 552 -21.47 -35.47 26.84
CA MET A 552 -20.87 -36.77 26.52
C MET A 552 -21.90 -37.88 26.29
N LEU A 553 -23.00 -37.56 25.60
CA LEU A 553 -23.96 -38.58 25.18
C LEU A 553 -23.27 -39.64 24.32
N PRO A 554 -23.51 -40.94 24.57
CA PRO A 554 -23.00 -42.01 23.72
C PRO A 554 -23.43 -41.81 22.26
N GLU A 555 -22.55 -42.08 21.29
CA GLU A 555 -22.81 -41.83 19.86
C GLU A 555 -24.15 -42.40 19.35
N ASN A 556 -24.52 -43.60 19.80
CA ASN A 556 -25.79 -44.23 19.43
C ASN A 556 -27.00 -43.47 19.96
N GLU A 557 -26.92 -42.94 21.19
CA GLU A 557 -27.99 -42.15 21.81
C GLU A 557 -28.07 -40.77 21.17
N LEU A 558 -26.92 -40.13 20.96
CA LEU A 558 -26.83 -38.84 20.27
C LEU A 558 -27.44 -38.92 18.86
N GLN A 559 -27.10 -39.97 18.10
CA GLN A 559 -27.63 -40.16 16.75
C GLN A 559 -29.16 -40.36 16.77
N SER A 560 -29.68 -41.13 17.74
CA SER A 560 -31.14 -41.28 17.92
C SER A 560 -31.80 -39.94 18.23
N SER A 561 -31.24 -39.16 19.17
CA SER A 561 -31.77 -37.84 19.52
C SER A 561 -31.77 -36.87 18.33
N ILE A 562 -30.73 -36.91 17.48
CA ILE A 562 -30.66 -36.10 16.25
C ILE A 562 -31.73 -36.52 15.23
N GLU A 563 -31.93 -37.83 15.04
CA GLU A 563 -32.91 -38.37 14.08
C GLU A 563 -34.34 -38.09 14.51
N ASP A 564 -34.63 -38.27 15.80
CA ASP A 564 -35.94 -38.01 16.40
C ASP A 564 -36.21 -36.51 16.61
N GLY A 565 -35.16 -35.68 16.57
CA GLY A 565 -35.24 -34.26 16.90
C GLY A 565 -35.63 -34.05 18.36
N ASP A 566 -35.08 -34.86 19.26
CA ASP A 566 -35.29 -34.80 20.70
C ASP A 566 -34.31 -33.80 21.33
N PHE A 567 -34.76 -32.56 21.47
CA PHE A 567 -34.04 -31.50 22.17
C PHE A 567 -34.56 -31.43 23.60
N SER A 568 -34.04 -32.33 24.44
CA SER A 568 -34.42 -32.46 25.85
C SER A 568 -33.85 -31.32 26.70
N GLU A 569 -34.37 -31.15 27.91
CA GLU A 569 -33.94 -30.11 28.86
C GLU A 569 -32.42 -30.16 29.12
N ASP A 570 -31.85 -31.35 29.28
CA ASP A 570 -30.40 -31.53 29.49
C ASP A 570 -29.58 -31.06 28.27
N ILE A 571 -30.05 -31.34 27.05
CA ILE A 571 -29.39 -30.93 25.80
C ILE A 571 -29.56 -29.44 25.56
N GLU A 572 -30.74 -28.90 25.86
CA GLU A 572 -31.07 -27.49 25.78
C GLU A 572 -30.20 -26.65 26.72
N ASP A 573 -30.08 -27.05 27.98
CA ASP A 573 -29.20 -26.41 28.97
C ASP A 573 -27.73 -26.43 28.50
N SER A 574 -27.28 -27.59 28.00
CA SER A 574 -25.91 -27.76 27.51
C SER A 574 -25.61 -26.88 26.30
N TYR A 575 -26.50 -26.86 25.31
CA TYR A 575 -26.40 -25.92 24.20
C TYR A 575 -26.50 -24.46 24.67
N GLY A 576 -27.28 -24.21 25.72
CA GLY A 576 -27.40 -22.92 26.37
C GLY A 576 -26.08 -22.41 26.95
N GLU A 577 -25.23 -23.28 27.49
CA GLU A 577 -23.87 -22.94 27.93
C GLU A 577 -22.95 -22.60 26.75
N ILE A 578 -23.05 -23.34 25.65
CA ILE A 578 -22.31 -23.04 24.42
C ILE A 578 -22.73 -21.67 23.85
N ALA A 579 -24.02 -21.38 23.79
CA ALA A 579 -24.53 -20.07 23.37
C ALA A 579 -24.03 -18.94 24.28
N ASN A 580 -23.88 -19.21 25.59
CA ASN A 580 -23.32 -18.26 26.54
C ASN A 580 -21.82 -18.00 26.27
N ILE A 581 -21.02 -19.03 25.99
CA ILE A 581 -19.61 -18.87 25.57
C ILE A 581 -19.50 -18.06 24.28
N ILE A 582 -20.35 -18.35 23.29
CA ILE A 582 -20.40 -17.58 22.04
C ILE A 582 -20.71 -16.10 22.33
N SER A 583 -21.68 -15.80 23.20
CA SER A 583 -21.96 -14.42 23.60
C SER A 583 -20.77 -13.73 24.29
N GLY A 584 -19.99 -14.49 25.08
CA GLY A 584 -18.74 -14.02 25.68
C GLY A 584 -17.67 -13.70 24.64
N VAL A 585 -17.51 -14.54 23.62
CA VAL A 585 -16.59 -14.30 22.49
C VAL A 585 -16.95 -13.01 21.76
N TYR A 586 -18.22 -12.87 21.36
CA TYR A 586 -18.70 -11.66 20.68
C TYR A 586 -18.52 -10.41 21.54
N THR A 587 -18.78 -10.52 22.85
CA THR A 587 -18.51 -9.44 23.81
C THR A 587 -17.03 -9.04 23.79
N ALA A 588 -16.11 -9.99 23.97
CA ALA A 588 -14.69 -9.70 24.01
C ALA A 588 -14.18 -9.06 22.71
N VAL A 589 -14.61 -9.56 21.55
CA VAL A 589 -14.19 -9.04 20.25
C VAL A 589 -14.76 -7.64 20.00
N PHE A 590 -16.04 -7.39 20.30
CA PHE A 590 -16.64 -6.07 20.09
C PHE A 590 -16.15 -5.03 21.11
N GLU A 591 -15.96 -5.40 22.37
CA GLU A 591 -15.36 -4.49 23.36
C GLU A 591 -13.94 -4.09 22.97
N GLU A 592 -13.17 -5.00 22.38
CA GLU A 592 -11.80 -4.73 21.95
C GLU A 592 -11.76 -3.95 20.63
N GLY A 593 -12.58 -4.34 19.65
CA GLY A 593 -12.43 -3.93 18.25
C GLY A 593 -13.55 -3.08 17.66
N TYR A 594 -14.70 -2.89 18.32
CA TYR A 594 -15.77 -2.06 17.77
C TYR A 594 -15.70 -0.61 18.28
N THR A 595 -16.19 0.33 17.48
CA THR A 595 -16.14 1.77 17.81
C THR A 595 -16.99 2.13 19.03
N ARG A 596 -18.07 1.37 19.28
CA ARG A 596 -18.96 1.53 20.43
C ARG A 596 -18.76 0.38 21.42
N GLN A 597 -18.76 0.69 22.71
CA GLN A 597 -18.70 -0.34 23.73
C GLN A 597 -20.04 -1.06 23.87
N ILE A 598 -20.10 -2.30 23.39
CA ILE A 598 -21.28 -3.16 23.47
C ILE A 598 -20.92 -4.54 24.01
N ARG A 599 -21.87 -5.16 24.71
CA ARG A 599 -21.76 -6.51 25.27
C ARG A 599 -22.97 -7.33 24.88
N PHE A 600 -22.76 -8.62 24.68
CA PHE A 600 -23.78 -9.59 24.30
C PHE A 600 -24.07 -10.50 25.50
N ILE A 601 -25.34 -10.58 25.90
CA ILE A 601 -25.80 -11.39 27.02
C ILE A 601 -26.84 -12.38 26.51
N LYS A 602 -26.53 -13.67 26.55
CA LYS A 602 -27.49 -14.72 26.21
C LYS A 602 -28.66 -14.71 27.22
N GLN A 603 -29.89 -14.65 26.71
CA GLN A 603 -31.12 -14.61 27.49
C GLN A 603 -31.80 -16.00 27.49
N GLU A 604 -32.59 -16.29 26.46
CA GLU A 604 -33.37 -17.54 26.36
C GLU A 604 -33.09 -18.28 25.06
N LEU A 605 -33.46 -19.57 25.04
CA LEU A 605 -33.46 -20.41 23.85
C LEU A 605 -34.90 -20.61 23.38
N ARG A 606 -35.14 -20.49 22.07
CA ARG A 606 -36.45 -20.68 21.46
C ARG A 606 -36.36 -21.62 20.27
N GLN A 607 -37.27 -22.60 20.20
CA GLN A 607 -37.39 -23.50 19.05
C GLN A 607 -38.40 -22.92 18.05
N VAL A 608 -37.96 -22.70 16.82
CA VAL A 608 -38.76 -22.07 15.76
C VAL A 608 -38.88 -22.98 14.54
N LEU A 609 -40.06 -23.01 13.95
CA LEU A 609 -40.30 -23.59 12.63
C LEU A 609 -40.39 -22.42 11.62
N PRO A 610 -39.39 -22.23 10.75
CA PRO A 610 -39.34 -21.08 9.83
C PRO A 610 -40.62 -20.89 9.02
N MET A 611 -41.18 -21.97 8.46
CA MET A 611 -42.44 -21.95 7.69
C MET A 611 -43.70 -21.57 8.49
N LYS A 612 -43.60 -21.40 9.81
CA LYS A 612 -44.70 -20.96 10.70
C LYS A 612 -44.48 -19.55 11.25
N VAL A 613 -43.37 -18.91 10.91
CA VAL A 613 -43.12 -17.52 11.31
C VAL A 613 -44.04 -16.62 10.51
N ASP A 614 -44.71 -15.71 11.21
CA ASP A 614 -45.46 -14.62 10.60
C ASP A 614 -44.49 -13.44 10.36
N PRO A 615 -44.22 -13.05 9.10
CA PRO A 615 -43.29 -11.97 8.78
C PRO A 615 -43.62 -10.67 9.52
N GLU A 616 -44.91 -10.36 9.65
CA GLU A 616 -45.44 -9.13 10.25
C GLU A 616 -45.45 -9.14 11.78
N SER A 617 -45.09 -10.27 12.41
CA SER A 617 -45.01 -10.38 13.87
C SER A 617 -43.72 -9.76 14.39
N GLU A 618 -43.71 -9.33 15.65
CA GLU A 618 -42.47 -8.96 16.37
C GLU A 618 -41.66 -10.21 16.80
N GLU A 619 -42.21 -11.41 16.62
CA GLU A 619 -41.57 -12.68 16.97
C GLU A 619 -41.27 -13.54 15.73
N PRO A 620 -40.19 -14.34 15.73
CA PRO A 620 -39.22 -14.49 16.81
C PRO A 620 -38.26 -13.30 16.95
N PHE A 621 -38.11 -12.49 15.90
CA PHE A 621 -37.45 -11.19 15.94
C PHE A 621 -38.26 -10.13 15.16
N PRO A 622 -38.08 -8.83 15.44
CA PRO A 622 -38.79 -7.72 14.79
C PRO A 622 -38.71 -7.72 13.27
N ASP A 623 -39.67 -7.09 12.59
CA ASP A 623 -39.62 -6.88 11.15
C ASP A 623 -38.75 -5.64 10.81
N GLN A 624 -37.48 -5.90 10.52
CA GLN A 624 -36.47 -4.90 10.15
C GLN A 624 -35.36 -5.54 9.31
N GLU A 625 -34.44 -4.74 8.78
CA GLU A 625 -33.25 -5.23 8.08
C GLU A 625 -32.22 -5.80 9.07
N TYR A 626 -31.65 -6.95 8.72
CA TYR A 626 -30.64 -7.63 9.50
C TYR A 626 -29.36 -7.83 8.71
N TYR A 627 -28.21 -7.57 9.35
CA TYR A 627 -26.91 -8.03 8.89
C TYR A 627 -26.68 -9.45 9.43
N VAL A 628 -26.55 -10.42 8.54
CA VAL A 628 -26.39 -11.83 8.89
C VAL A 628 -25.02 -12.32 8.50
N SER A 629 -24.29 -12.85 9.48
CA SER A 629 -23.04 -13.58 9.34
C SER A 629 -23.34 -15.07 9.37
N SER A 630 -23.16 -15.75 8.24
CA SER A 630 -23.45 -17.17 8.06
C SER A 630 -22.17 -17.96 7.89
N MET A 631 -21.99 -19.04 8.66
CA MET A 631 -20.77 -19.85 8.67
C MET A 631 -21.15 -21.34 8.61
N LYS A 632 -20.42 -22.14 7.83
CA LYS A 632 -20.57 -23.61 7.84
C LYS A 632 -19.86 -24.19 9.06
N LEU A 633 -20.55 -25.07 9.79
CA LEU A 633 -20.00 -25.74 10.95
C LEU A 633 -19.44 -27.12 10.57
N VAL A 634 -18.21 -27.40 10.99
CA VAL A 634 -17.60 -28.73 10.95
C VAL A 634 -17.21 -29.11 12.37
N LEU A 635 -17.65 -30.29 12.81
CA LEU A 635 -17.40 -30.78 14.17
C LEU A 635 -16.77 -32.17 14.11
N ALA A 636 -15.56 -32.31 14.65
CA ALA A 636 -14.76 -33.53 14.60
C ALA A 636 -14.59 -34.08 13.17
N GLY A 637 -14.45 -33.20 12.17
CA GLY A 637 -14.33 -33.55 10.76
C GLY A 637 -15.65 -33.92 10.05
N ASN A 638 -16.78 -33.89 10.74
CA ASN A 638 -18.10 -34.09 10.12
C ASN A 638 -18.75 -32.74 9.80
N GLU A 639 -19.13 -32.55 8.53
CA GLU A 639 -19.93 -31.40 8.13
C GLU A 639 -21.30 -31.45 8.83
N ALA A 640 -21.65 -30.33 9.46
CA ALA A 640 -22.95 -30.06 10.06
C ALA A 640 -23.72 -29.08 9.17
N GLY A 641 -24.67 -28.33 9.75
CA GLY A 641 -25.34 -27.23 9.07
C GLY A 641 -24.56 -25.91 9.10
N LYS A 642 -25.32 -24.81 8.97
CA LYS A 642 -24.81 -23.45 9.13
C LYS A 642 -25.13 -22.92 10.53
N VAL A 643 -24.26 -22.04 11.03
CA VAL A 643 -24.48 -21.18 12.18
C VAL A 643 -24.65 -19.76 11.66
N HIS A 644 -25.70 -19.08 12.12
CA HIS A 644 -26.00 -17.70 11.74
C HIS A 644 -25.95 -16.81 12.96
N MET A 645 -25.25 -15.68 12.83
CA MET A 645 -25.33 -14.56 13.76
C MET A 645 -26.06 -13.41 13.07
N VAL A 646 -27.16 -12.98 13.67
CA VAL A 646 -28.13 -12.05 13.10
C VAL A 646 -28.14 -10.77 13.93
N PHE A 647 -27.79 -9.65 13.31
CA PHE A 647 -27.70 -8.34 13.95
C PHE A 647 -28.66 -7.36 13.27
N PRO A 648 -29.40 -6.53 14.00
CA PRO A 648 -30.05 -5.36 13.42
C PRO A 648 -29.06 -4.55 12.58
N SER A 649 -29.40 -4.19 11.34
CA SER A 649 -28.52 -3.34 10.52
C SER A 649 -28.21 -2.01 11.22
N THR A 650 -29.19 -1.50 11.98
CA THR A 650 -29.14 -0.24 12.72
C THR A 650 -28.11 -0.26 13.84
N MET A 651 -28.02 -1.38 14.55
CA MET A 651 -27.05 -1.62 15.60
C MET A 651 -25.61 -1.51 15.06
N LEU A 652 -25.39 -2.00 13.84
CA LEU A 652 -24.08 -1.97 13.18
C LEU A 652 -23.88 -0.73 12.30
N GLN A 653 -24.80 0.25 12.33
CA GLN A 653 -24.76 1.44 11.46
C GLN A 653 -24.65 1.11 9.96
N LEU A 654 -25.29 0.01 9.55
CA LEU A 654 -25.31 -0.49 8.16
C LEU A 654 -26.65 -0.22 7.45
N ASP A 655 -27.50 0.64 8.02
CA ASP A 655 -28.79 1.00 7.45
C ASP A 655 -28.68 1.63 6.06
N GLY A 656 -29.55 1.23 5.14
CA GLY A 656 -29.63 1.80 3.79
C GLY A 656 -28.73 1.14 2.74
N LEU A 657 -27.98 0.08 3.11
CA LEU A 657 -27.34 -0.82 2.14
C LEU A 657 -28.38 -1.65 1.37
N GLY A 658 -29.45 -2.13 2.02
CA GLY A 658 -30.53 -2.89 1.38
C GLY A 658 -31.29 -2.07 0.33
N ALA A 659 -31.54 -0.79 0.60
CA ALA A 659 -32.18 0.13 -0.34
C ALA A 659 -31.34 0.40 -1.61
N LYS A 660 -30.00 0.43 -1.51
CA LYS A 660 -29.11 0.60 -2.69
C LYS A 660 -28.95 -0.69 -3.50
N GLU A 661 -29.10 -1.85 -2.87
CA GLU A 661 -29.12 -3.15 -3.56
C GLU A 661 -30.47 -3.35 -4.29
N GLN A 662 -31.60 -2.88 -3.74
CA GLN A 662 -32.92 -2.91 -4.38
C GLN A 662 -33.16 -1.78 -5.42
N GLU A 663 -32.57 -0.59 -5.25
CA GLU A 663 -32.69 0.52 -6.24
C GLU A 663 -31.92 0.26 -7.54
N LYS A 664 -30.93 -0.64 -7.53
CA LYS A 664 -30.31 -1.13 -8.78
C LYS A 664 -31.20 -2.13 -9.53
N GLU A 665 -32.17 -2.76 -8.87
CA GLU A 665 -33.09 -3.73 -9.48
C GLU A 665 -34.46 -3.15 -9.88
N THR A 666 -34.82 -1.92 -9.47
CA THR A 666 -36.16 -1.35 -9.71
C THR A 666 -36.20 0.00 -10.46
N GLY A 667 -35.08 0.45 -11.03
CA GLY A 667 -35.02 1.67 -11.84
C GLY A 667 -35.55 1.52 -13.28
N THR A 668 -36.87 1.46 -13.49
CA THR A 668 -37.48 1.91 -14.76
C THR A 668 -38.85 2.55 -14.53
N GLU A 669 -38.87 3.87 -14.75
CA GLU A 669 -39.94 4.89 -14.85
C GLU A 669 -41.43 4.54 -14.65
N PRO A 670 -42.22 5.56 -14.27
CA PRO A 670 -43.18 6.04 -15.28
C PRO A 670 -43.25 7.56 -15.39
N SER A 671 -42.87 8.07 -16.56
CA SER A 671 -43.36 9.36 -17.06
C SER A 671 -44.43 9.10 -18.13
N GLY A 672 -45.69 9.33 -17.76
CA GLY A 672 -46.81 9.23 -18.70
C GLY A 672 -46.89 10.44 -19.64
N PRO A 673 -47.54 10.28 -20.80
CA PRO A 673 -48.39 11.35 -21.30
C PRO A 673 -49.83 10.88 -21.54
N SER A 674 -50.72 11.60 -20.86
CA SER A 674 -52.00 12.16 -21.35
C SER A 674 -52.74 11.45 -22.49
N VAL A 675 -53.93 10.97 -22.16
CA VAL A 675 -54.96 10.48 -23.08
C VAL A 675 -55.72 11.66 -23.71
N SER A 676 -55.97 11.60 -25.03
CA SER A 676 -57.21 12.11 -25.62
C SER A 676 -57.54 11.41 -26.95
N PRO A 677 -58.83 11.33 -27.32
CA PRO A 677 -59.43 10.10 -27.84
C PRO A 677 -59.86 10.20 -29.31
N GLY A 678 -59.95 9.07 -30.00
CA GLY A 678 -60.54 9.06 -31.34
C GLY A 678 -60.63 7.72 -32.05
N SER A 679 -61.79 7.09 -31.93
CA SER A 679 -62.48 6.37 -33.02
C SER A 679 -61.88 5.06 -33.57
N GLY A 680 -62.51 3.96 -33.14
CA GLY A 680 -63.29 3.16 -34.08
C GLY A 680 -62.66 1.88 -34.62
N GLY A 681 -63.26 0.75 -34.20
CA GLY A 681 -63.67 -0.25 -35.19
C GLY A 681 -63.02 -1.64 -35.14
N LYS A 682 -63.60 -2.47 -34.27
CA LYS A 682 -64.12 -3.82 -34.57
C LYS A 682 -63.18 -4.99 -34.94
N ASN A 683 -63.52 -6.09 -34.25
CA ASN A 683 -63.31 -7.52 -34.52
C ASN A 683 -61.93 -8.04 -34.12
N GLY A 684 -61.79 -9.08 -33.30
CA GLY A 684 -62.74 -10.00 -32.69
C GLY A 684 -61.97 -11.06 -31.89
N ARG A 685 -62.66 -11.67 -30.93
CA ARG A 685 -62.28 -12.88 -30.17
C ARG A 685 -61.41 -13.85 -30.97
N VAL A 686 -60.42 -14.49 -30.33
CA VAL A 686 -60.52 -15.76 -29.59
C VAL A 686 -59.20 -15.97 -28.82
N ALA A 687 -59.31 -16.46 -27.59
CA ALA A 687 -58.21 -16.93 -26.76
C ALA A 687 -57.52 -18.14 -27.40
N VAL A 688 -56.19 -18.12 -27.46
CA VAL A 688 -55.36 -19.32 -27.63
C VAL A 688 -54.22 -19.24 -26.62
N ALA A 689 -53.96 -20.39 -26.00
CA ALA A 689 -53.07 -20.64 -24.90
C ALA A 689 -51.66 -20.06 -25.05
N ALA A 690 -51.11 -19.65 -23.91
CA ALA A 690 -49.68 -19.44 -23.72
C ALA A 690 -48.98 -20.80 -23.68
N ASP A 691 -48.18 -21.07 -24.70
CA ASP A 691 -47.00 -21.91 -24.65
C ASP A 691 -46.08 -21.46 -25.80
N ASP A 692 -44.92 -20.92 -25.47
CA ASP A 692 -43.74 -21.04 -26.34
C ASP A 692 -42.48 -21.03 -25.47
N GLY A 693 -41.95 -22.24 -25.31
CA GLY A 693 -40.90 -22.62 -24.37
C GLY A 693 -39.55 -21.93 -24.57
N ARG A 694 -38.94 -21.52 -23.47
CA ARG A 694 -37.48 -21.45 -23.35
C ARG A 694 -36.99 -22.87 -23.09
N ARG A 695 -36.27 -23.44 -24.05
CA ARG A 695 -35.50 -24.66 -23.82
C ARG A 695 -34.34 -24.35 -22.84
N PRO A 696 -34.00 -25.28 -21.94
CA PRO A 696 -32.94 -25.06 -20.95
C PRO A 696 -31.58 -25.01 -21.65
N VAL A 697 -30.81 -23.96 -21.36
CA VAL A 697 -29.46 -23.78 -21.90
C VAL A 697 -28.49 -24.59 -21.05
N ASP A 698 -27.72 -25.49 -21.67
CA ASP A 698 -26.75 -26.33 -20.96
C ASP A 698 -25.39 -25.65 -20.78
N ILE A 699 -24.92 -24.85 -21.75
CA ILE A 699 -23.56 -24.29 -21.75
C ILE A 699 -23.55 -22.83 -22.20
N LEU A 700 -22.79 -22.02 -21.47
CA LEU A 700 -22.55 -20.62 -21.79
C LEU A 700 -21.13 -20.42 -22.35
N LEU A 701 -21.02 -19.86 -23.56
CA LEU A 701 -19.75 -19.42 -24.14
C LEU A 701 -19.67 -17.90 -24.04
N ILE A 702 -18.65 -17.37 -23.38
CA ILE A 702 -18.43 -15.93 -23.22
C ILE A 702 -17.08 -15.58 -23.80
N GLY A 703 -17.00 -14.73 -24.82
CA GLY A 703 -15.72 -14.44 -25.43
C GLY A 703 -15.70 -13.42 -26.55
N ASP A 704 -14.49 -13.07 -26.97
CA ASP A 704 -14.21 -12.18 -28.11
C ASP A 704 -13.54 -12.89 -29.31
N ASP A 705 -13.02 -14.11 -29.12
CA ASP A 705 -12.49 -14.95 -30.20
C ASP A 705 -13.61 -15.75 -30.87
N MET A 706 -14.26 -15.13 -31.86
CA MET A 706 -15.36 -15.74 -32.61
C MET A 706 -14.94 -17.01 -33.36
N ALA A 707 -13.67 -17.14 -33.77
CA ALA A 707 -13.21 -18.31 -34.52
C ALA A 707 -13.10 -19.55 -33.62
N GLU A 708 -12.62 -19.38 -32.39
CA GLU A 708 -12.58 -20.47 -31.40
C GLU A 708 -13.97 -20.75 -30.79
N ILE A 709 -14.81 -19.72 -30.61
CA ILE A 709 -16.22 -19.90 -30.18
C ILE A 709 -16.99 -20.75 -31.19
N GLU A 710 -16.86 -20.49 -32.50
CA GLU A 710 -17.52 -21.30 -33.53
C GLU A 710 -17.04 -22.76 -33.50
N LYS A 711 -15.75 -23.02 -33.23
CA LYS A 711 -15.23 -24.39 -33.09
C LYS A 711 -15.81 -25.09 -31.87
N LEU A 712 -15.78 -24.44 -30.70
CA LEU A 712 -16.37 -24.96 -29.46
C LEU A 712 -17.86 -25.24 -29.62
N GLN A 713 -18.60 -24.30 -30.23
CA GLN A 713 -20.03 -24.46 -30.51
C GLN A 713 -20.30 -25.68 -31.39
N ASN A 714 -19.54 -25.86 -32.47
CA ASN A 714 -19.71 -26.99 -33.39
C ASN A 714 -19.47 -28.35 -32.71
N VAL A 715 -18.50 -28.44 -31.79
CA VAL A 715 -18.20 -29.70 -31.06
C VAL A 715 -19.23 -29.97 -29.97
N LEU A 716 -19.58 -28.96 -29.18
CA LEU A 716 -20.56 -29.06 -28.10
C LEU A 716 -21.98 -29.35 -28.62
N SER A 717 -22.39 -28.74 -29.73
CA SER A 717 -23.70 -29.02 -30.35
C SER A 717 -23.78 -30.43 -30.94
N LYS A 718 -22.67 -30.99 -31.47
CA LYS A 718 -22.61 -32.40 -31.90
C LYS A 718 -22.80 -33.40 -30.75
N ARG A 719 -22.43 -33.00 -29.52
CA ARG A 719 -22.63 -33.78 -28.28
C ARG A 719 -24.02 -33.60 -27.67
N GLY A 720 -24.86 -32.74 -28.27
CA GLY A 720 -26.27 -32.56 -27.87
C GLY A 720 -26.51 -31.50 -26.80
N PHE A 721 -25.53 -30.63 -26.51
CA PHE A 721 -25.70 -29.51 -25.57
C PHE A 721 -26.35 -28.30 -26.26
N GLU A 722 -27.30 -27.65 -25.59
CA GLU A 722 -27.81 -26.34 -26.01
C GLU A 722 -26.88 -25.22 -25.51
N ILE A 723 -26.42 -24.37 -26.44
CA ILE A 723 -25.34 -23.41 -26.19
C ILE A 723 -25.85 -22.00 -26.39
N ARG A 724 -25.48 -21.09 -25.49
CA ARG A 724 -25.67 -19.65 -25.65
C ARG A 724 -24.32 -18.93 -25.71
N ILE A 725 -24.18 -18.00 -26.64
CA ILE A 725 -22.97 -17.19 -26.82
C ILE A 725 -23.24 -15.78 -26.30
N LEU A 726 -22.34 -15.28 -25.47
CA LEU A 726 -22.30 -13.91 -24.95
C LEU A 726 -20.97 -13.25 -25.31
N SER A 727 -21.00 -11.93 -25.44
CA SER A 727 -19.82 -11.09 -25.49
C SER A 727 -19.40 -10.67 -24.07
N PHE A 728 -18.17 -10.17 -23.92
CA PHE A 728 -17.71 -9.61 -22.63
C PHE A 728 -18.50 -8.38 -22.13
N LYS A 729 -19.33 -7.77 -22.99
CA LYS A 729 -20.15 -6.60 -22.64
C LYS A 729 -21.54 -6.99 -22.16
N ASP A 730 -21.94 -8.25 -22.32
CA ASP A 730 -23.27 -8.71 -21.96
C ASP A 730 -23.36 -8.99 -20.46
N GLU A 731 -24.52 -8.68 -19.87
CA GLU A 731 -24.79 -8.94 -18.47
C GLU A 731 -24.99 -10.43 -18.22
N VAL A 732 -23.92 -11.08 -17.76
CA VAL A 732 -23.87 -12.52 -17.49
C VAL A 732 -24.93 -12.97 -16.47
N HIS A 733 -25.29 -12.12 -15.50
CA HIS A 733 -26.26 -12.41 -14.43
C HIS A 733 -27.65 -12.77 -14.97
N ASN A 734 -28.08 -12.18 -16.09
CA ASN A 734 -29.38 -12.44 -16.70
C ASN A 734 -29.48 -13.85 -17.31
N TYR A 735 -28.35 -14.56 -17.42
CA TYR A 735 -28.24 -15.86 -18.07
C TYR A 735 -27.80 -16.98 -17.12
N ILE A 736 -27.50 -16.66 -15.87
CA ILE A 736 -27.06 -17.63 -14.84
C ILE A 736 -28.19 -18.34 -14.05
N PRO A 737 -29.51 -17.99 -14.12
CA PRO A 737 -30.52 -18.81 -13.44
C PRO A 737 -31.01 -19.98 -14.32
N GLY A 738 -30.71 -21.21 -13.90
CA GLY A 738 -31.34 -22.47 -14.36
C GLY A 738 -30.46 -23.39 -15.21
N GLU A 739 -30.41 -24.68 -14.84
CA GLU A 739 -29.92 -25.88 -15.58
C GLU A 739 -28.59 -25.81 -16.38
N LEU A 740 -27.78 -24.76 -16.22
CA LEU A 740 -26.45 -24.65 -16.82
C LEU A 740 -25.47 -25.66 -16.21
N LYS A 741 -24.66 -26.31 -17.06
CA LYS A 741 -23.68 -27.33 -16.71
C LYS A 741 -22.24 -26.81 -16.69
N ALA A 742 -21.90 -25.83 -17.52
CA ALA A 742 -20.57 -25.20 -17.53
C ALA A 742 -20.56 -23.84 -18.24
N VAL A 743 -19.52 -23.06 -17.96
CA VAL A 743 -19.21 -21.79 -18.63
C VAL A 743 -17.81 -21.87 -19.25
N TYR A 744 -17.70 -21.50 -20.52
CA TYR A 744 -16.41 -21.34 -21.21
C TYR A 744 -16.14 -19.86 -21.44
N LEU A 745 -14.97 -19.41 -20.99
CA LEU A 745 -14.43 -18.09 -21.23
C LEU A 745 -13.42 -18.16 -22.37
N VAL A 746 -13.78 -17.68 -23.56
CA VAL A 746 -12.94 -17.76 -24.78
C VAL A 746 -12.30 -16.40 -25.04
N MET A 747 -10.97 -16.32 -24.95
CA MET A 747 -10.23 -15.06 -25.07
C MET A 747 -9.26 -15.13 -26.24
N GLN A 748 -9.24 -14.08 -27.07
CA GLN A 748 -8.25 -13.95 -28.14
C GLN A 748 -6.83 -13.78 -27.57
N GLU A 749 -6.71 -13.04 -26.46
CA GLU A 749 -5.49 -12.90 -25.67
C GLU A 749 -5.83 -12.82 -24.18
N ILE A 750 -4.95 -13.34 -23.31
CA ILE A 750 -5.15 -13.29 -21.86
C ILE A 750 -4.91 -11.86 -21.37
N ASN A 751 -5.99 -11.16 -21.01
CA ASN A 751 -6.00 -9.78 -20.54
C ASN A 751 -6.84 -9.61 -19.25
N GLU A 752 -6.78 -8.43 -18.63
CA GLU A 752 -7.54 -8.14 -17.41
C GLU A 752 -9.07 -8.14 -17.63
N GLN A 753 -9.54 -7.89 -18.86
CA GLN A 753 -10.96 -7.93 -19.18
C GLN A 753 -11.52 -9.35 -19.06
N GLY A 754 -10.80 -10.35 -19.59
CA GLY A 754 -11.16 -11.76 -19.43
C GLY A 754 -11.14 -12.21 -17.97
N PHE A 755 -10.14 -11.79 -17.18
CA PHE A 755 -10.12 -12.06 -15.75
C PHE A 755 -11.25 -11.36 -14.98
N GLY A 756 -11.61 -10.13 -15.35
CA GLY A 756 -12.76 -9.44 -14.77
C GLY A 756 -14.07 -10.19 -15.02
N VAL A 757 -14.24 -10.81 -16.19
CA VAL A 757 -15.38 -11.68 -16.47
C VAL A 757 -15.30 -12.99 -15.68
N ALA A 758 -14.11 -13.59 -15.53
CA ALA A 758 -13.93 -14.78 -14.70
C ALA A 758 -14.36 -14.54 -13.25
N ILE A 759 -13.95 -13.41 -12.65
CA ILE A 759 -14.37 -13.00 -11.31
C ILE A 759 -15.89 -12.88 -11.25
N LYS A 760 -16.51 -12.14 -12.19
CA LYS A 760 -17.98 -11.99 -12.26
C LYS A 760 -18.72 -13.32 -12.40
N VAL A 761 -18.22 -14.26 -13.20
CA VAL A 761 -18.86 -15.57 -13.35
C VAL A 761 -18.70 -16.38 -12.07
N SER A 762 -17.50 -16.39 -11.47
CA SER A 762 -17.19 -17.15 -10.26
C SER A 762 -17.90 -16.64 -9.01
N SER A 763 -18.16 -15.33 -8.92
CA SER A 763 -18.94 -14.74 -7.82
C SER A 763 -20.42 -15.04 -7.92
N SER A 764 -20.91 -15.34 -9.13
CA SER A 764 -22.34 -15.46 -9.41
C SER A 764 -22.81 -16.91 -9.63
N CYS A 765 -21.89 -17.88 -9.75
CA CYS A 765 -22.23 -19.30 -9.77
C CYS A 765 -21.04 -20.22 -9.40
N SER A 766 -21.35 -21.42 -8.92
CA SER A 766 -20.37 -22.47 -8.57
C SER A 766 -20.09 -23.48 -9.70
N LEU A 767 -20.52 -23.16 -10.93
CA LEU A 767 -20.38 -24.02 -12.11
C LEU A 767 -18.91 -24.13 -12.57
N PRO A 768 -18.55 -25.21 -13.28
CA PRO A 768 -17.24 -25.30 -13.92
C PRO A 768 -17.00 -24.15 -14.90
N LEU A 769 -16.01 -23.31 -14.59
CA LEU A 769 -15.52 -22.23 -15.44
C LEU A 769 -14.21 -22.67 -16.12
N ILE A 770 -14.24 -22.79 -17.45
CA ILE A 770 -13.10 -23.19 -18.28
C ILE A 770 -12.60 -21.99 -19.08
N ALA A 771 -11.30 -21.68 -19.01
CA ALA A 771 -10.71 -20.59 -19.79
C ALA A 771 -10.01 -21.11 -21.05
N ALA A 772 -10.42 -20.65 -22.23
CA ALA A 772 -9.87 -20.99 -23.53
C ALA A 772 -9.09 -19.79 -24.11
N ALA A 773 -7.76 -19.86 -24.17
CA ALA A 773 -6.93 -18.75 -24.64
C ALA A 773 -5.51 -19.18 -25.07
N PRO A 774 -4.77 -18.38 -25.86
CA PRO A 774 -3.38 -18.63 -26.19
C PRO A 774 -2.43 -18.04 -25.13
N GLY A 775 -1.18 -18.52 -25.09
CA GLY A 775 -0.09 -17.83 -24.38
C GLY A 775 -0.13 -17.92 -22.84
N TRP A 776 -0.58 -19.04 -22.28
CA TRP A 776 -0.57 -19.30 -20.85
C TRP A 776 0.85 -19.40 -20.28
N THR A 777 1.11 -18.65 -19.20
CA THR A 777 2.35 -18.72 -18.41
C THR A 777 2.03 -19.12 -16.97
N LYS A 778 3.02 -19.60 -16.20
CA LYS A 778 2.83 -20.00 -14.80
C LYS A 778 2.10 -18.94 -13.96
N THR A 779 2.47 -17.67 -14.12
CA THR A 779 1.85 -16.55 -13.40
C THR A 779 0.38 -16.34 -13.81
N LYS A 780 0.06 -16.45 -15.11
CA LYS A 780 -1.31 -16.32 -15.63
C LYS A 780 -2.21 -17.48 -15.16
N VAL A 781 -1.67 -18.69 -15.07
CA VAL A 781 -2.40 -19.86 -14.54
C VAL A 781 -2.72 -19.69 -13.06
N ILE A 782 -1.76 -19.26 -12.24
CA ILE A 782 -1.99 -19.00 -10.81
C ILE A 782 -3.06 -17.92 -10.62
N LYS A 783 -3.01 -16.85 -11.43
CA LYS A 783 -4.00 -15.77 -11.41
C LYS A 783 -5.39 -16.27 -11.83
N ALA A 784 -5.48 -17.11 -12.86
CA ALA A 784 -6.73 -17.72 -13.30
C ALA A 784 -7.39 -18.58 -12.23
N VAL A 785 -6.62 -19.44 -11.55
CA VAL A 785 -7.12 -20.31 -10.47
C VAL A 785 -7.63 -19.48 -9.30
N LYS A 786 -6.93 -18.40 -8.93
CA LYS A 786 -7.39 -17.46 -7.89
C LYS A 786 -8.75 -16.83 -8.22
N TYR A 787 -9.10 -16.71 -9.50
CA TYR A 787 -10.37 -16.14 -9.97
C TYR A 787 -11.41 -17.21 -10.36
N GLY A 788 -11.28 -18.42 -9.83
CA GLY A 788 -12.30 -19.46 -9.95
C GLY A 788 -12.28 -20.25 -11.26
N ILE A 789 -11.28 -20.06 -12.14
CA ILE A 789 -11.11 -20.91 -13.33
C ILE A 789 -10.65 -22.30 -12.90
N ARG A 790 -11.44 -23.33 -13.23
CA ARG A 790 -11.19 -24.73 -12.83
C ARG A 790 -10.34 -25.49 -13.83
N ASP A 791 -10.39 -25.12 -15.10
CA ASP A 791 -9.61 -25.77 -16.16
C ASP A 791 -9.26 -24.79 -17.30
N ILE A 792 -8.23 -25.13 -18.07
CA ILE A 792 -7.70 -24.30 -19.14
C ILE A 792 -7.64 -25.09 -20.45
N LEU A 793 -8.17 -24.51 -21.52
CA LEU A 793 -8.06 -24.99 -22.88
C LEU A 793 -7.07 -24.10 -23.66
N LEU A 794 -6.03 -24.71 -24.22
CA LEU A 794 -5.04 -23.97 -25.04
C LEU A 794 -5.61 -23.72 -26.43
N THR A 795 -5.71 -22.46 -26.85
CA THR A 795 -6.15 -22.11 -28.22
C THR A 795 -4.95 -21.74 -29.12
N PRO A 796 -5.01 -22.02 -30.44
CA PRO A 796 -6.12 -22.67 -31.16
C PRO A 796 -6.24 -24.16 -30.82
N ALA A 797 -7.42 -24.58 -30.37
CA ALA A 797 -7.65 -25.95 -29.90
C ALA A 797 -8.03 -26.88 -31.07
N THR A 798 -7.55 -28.11 -31.07
CA THR A 798 -8.03 -29.13 -32.01
C THR A 798 -9.39 -29.69 -31.55
N THR A 799 -10.11 -30.36 -32.45
CA THR A 799 -11.37 -31.03 -32.08
C THR A 799 -11.15 -32.08 -31.00
N GLU A 800 -10.01 -32.75 -31.00
CA GLU A 800 -9.63 -33.77 -30.01
C GLU A 800 -9.41 -33.13 -28.62
N ASP A 801 -8.72 -31.98 -28.54
CA ASP A 801 -8.48 -31.24 -27.29
C ASP A 801 -9.80 -30.77 -26.64
N ILE A 802 -10.74 -30.28 -27.46
CA ILE A 802 -12.06 -29.84 -27.00
C ILE A 802 -12.86 -31.04 -26.46
N GLU A 803 -12.82 -32.18 -27.14
CA GLU A 803 -13.53 -33.39 -26.70
C GLU A 803 -12.98 -33.98 -25.40
N GLU A 804 -11.67 -33.92 -25.20
CA GLU A 804 -11.02 -34.30 -23.94
C GLU A 804 -11.44 -33.36 -22.80
N ASN A 805 -11.40 -32.04 -23.02
CA ASN A 805 -11.79 -31.04 -22.03
C ASN A 805 -13.26 -31.20 -21.61
N ILE A 806 -14.18 -31.43 -22.56
CA ILE A 806 -15.59 -31.73 -22.29
C ILE A 806 -15.70 -32.98 -21.41
N SER A 807 -14.97 -34.04 -21.73
CA SER A 807 -15.08 -35.30 -20.99
C SER A 807 -14.56 -35.18 -19.55
N ASN A 808 -13.54 -34.35 -19.33
CA ASN A 808 -12.99 -34.12 -17.99
C ASN A 808 -13.89 -33.25 -17.10
N ASN A 809 -14.57 -32.26 -17.68
CA ASN A 809 -15.33 -31.26 -16.92
C ASN A 809 -16.84 -31.53 -16.86
N LEU A 810 -17.41 -32.19 -17.86
CA LEU A 810 -18.87 -32.37 -17.99
C LEU A 810 -19.35 -33.81 -17.73
N LEU A 811 -18.51 -34.85 -17.84
CA LEU A 811 -18.92 -36.26 -17.62
C LEU A 811 -18.64 -36.77 -16.19
N LYS A 812 -17.68 -36.19 -15.45
CA LYS A 812 -17.35 -36.63 -14.08
C LYS A 812 -18.37 -36.22 -13.00
N MET A 813 -19.35 -35.39 -13.33
CA MET A 813 -20.35 -34.88 -12.37
C MET A 813 -21.75 -35.50 -12.55
N ALA A 814 -21.92 -36.48 -13.45
CA ALA A 814 -23.15 -37.24 -13.62
C ALA A 814 -23.10 -38.64 -12.94
N ALA A 815 -22.08 -38.90 -12.12
CA ALA A 815 -21.84 -40.17 -11.43
C ALA A 815 -21.83 -40.00 -9.91
#